data_AF-A0A1H0Q7X6-F1
#
_entry.id   AF-A0A1H0Q7X6-F1
#
_cell.length_a   1.000
_cell.length_b   1.000
_cell.length_c   1.000
_cell.angle_alpha   90.00
_cell.angle_beta   90.00
_cell.angle_gamma   90.00
#
_symmetry.space_group_name_H-M   'P 1'
#
loop_
_entity.id
_entity.type
_entity.pdbx_description
1 polymer ?
#
loop_
_entity_poly.entity_id
_entity_poly.type
_entity_poly.pdbx_seq_one_letter_code
_entity_poly.pdbx_strand_id
1 'polypeptide(L)'
;MITRLRRAGLATLAAVLVVLGAPLGEATAQTTERIRVDLDQLTPRVADATTPTVTVTGTITNTGDRRIDDIQVRLERGDLLGDESALRRALNEPHKSTALTKPTTSVFKDVSRKLERGQSSRFELTVGLGQERGSLKVDKPGIYQLVLNFNGVPDFGTAERIGALSALLPVLSVPGGDAIARPADPSKVGMLWPLVDEQPRPVEIPAGGGKPVFADEGLADSLSGGRLFSLLNAVQQAAVTDNTLLRSLCFAIDPDLVHQVDLMSKGYVVGRDGVVSEGRGQETAALWLSVLRDLTKGQCVVSLPFADADLVALSRSDTVDLQTVAISASDVIEKILEVKPQAGVVWPDGGTLDQRTLADLSSARRTTVLADSAKLQQVVGKAPLSLNGDSARAIPYDTLVASSLAPRGGDSAVKTSSVQNGLATLVFRGAFTAGQNVLVAPPRRWSASIGELRVFLQTLRSLHSQGYTLPLPLPSLVELPDQGKAGGLDYSAQDSGAEVTAPVTAEIARINTVQRELIKNVFTKDATVLLDPSELLAPIRDDLIRASSTAWRSRPAEASNATRHAGRQLKALLSRVTINDSGVPLSLASSDSPIPAYITNGLPVAVRARVNVGDTPGLRSDQSVYVRIPAGHSMTQFLPVSVSRAGRFTVDVWLTTESGTTLGATSQVKLNSTSYGSITLAVTGTAAGALVLLVSLRLFRRIRAKRMAAAAENDL
;
A
#
# COMPACT_ATOMS: atom_id res chain seq x y z
N MET A 1 62.72 31.73 16.72
CA MET A 1 62.09 30.64 17.49
C MET A 1 61.04 31.13 18.50
N ILE A 2 61.07 32.38 18.97
CA ILE A 2 60.15 32.93 20.00
C ILE A 2 58.77 33.36 19.43
N THR A 3 58.64 33.56 18.12
CA THR A 3 57.39 34.02 17.47
C THR A 3 56.43 32.90 17.05
N ARG A 4 56.88 31.64 16.93
CA ARG A 4 55.98 30.50 16.62
C ARG A 4 55.31 29.91 17.86
N LEU A 5 55.91 30.02 19.04
CA LEU A 5 55.30 29.56 20.30
C LEU A 5 54.15 30.47 20.80
N ARG A 6 54.20 31.78 20.51
CA ARG A 6 53.11 32.70 20.91
C ARG A 6 51.80 32.50 20.14
N ARG A 7 51.85 31.99 18.89
CA ARG A 7 50.64 31.71 18.11
C ARG A 7 49.96 30.39 18.48
N ALA A 8 50.72 29.40 18.95
CA ALA A 8 50.15 28.15 19.48
C ALA A 8 49.49 28.33 20.87
N GLY A 9 50.04 29.22 21.71
CA GLY A 9 49.48 29.54 23.02
C GLY A 9 48.18 30.36 23.00
N LEU A 10 48.00 31.25 22.02
CA LEU A 10 46.75 32.01 21.88
C LEU A 10 45.62 31.19 21.23
N ALA A 11 45.94 30.26 20.32
CA ALA A 11 44.93 29.38 19.72
C ALA A 11 44.36 28.35 20.71
N THR A 12 45.19 27.89 21.65
CA THR A 12 44.75 26.96 22.73
C THR A 12 43.97 27.68 23.82
N LEU A 13 44.29 28.94 24.17
CA LEU A 13 43.50 29.71 25.14
C LEU A 13 42.13 30.14 24.58
N ALA A 14 42.03 30.44 23.29
CA ALA A 14 40.75 30.73 22.63
C ALA A 14 39.85 29.50 22.50
N ALA A 15 40.43 28.31 22.28
CA ALA A 15 39.68 27.05 22.25
C ALA A 15 39.14 26.66 23.64
N VAL A 16 39.83 27.02 24.73
CA VAL A 16 39.38 26.75 26.11
C VAL A 16 38.32 27.74 26.58
N LEU A 17 38.36 29.01 26.14
CA LEU A 17 37.35 30.02 26.50
C LEU A 17 36.03 29.90 25.71
N VAL A 18 36.03 29.30 24.51
CA VAL A 18 34.79 28.98 23.77
C VAL A 18 34.06 27.76 24.37
N VAL A 19 34.75 26.89 25.11
CA VAL A 19 34.14 25.73 25.79
C VAL A 19 33.49 26.12 27.15
N LEU A 20 33.86 27.26 27.73
CA LEU A 20 33.33 27.72 29.03
C LEU A 20 32.19 28.75 28.92
N GLY A 21 31.78 29.12 27.70
CA GLY A 21 30.73 30.11 27.42
C GLY A 21 29.53 29.57 26.62
N ALA A 22 29.39 28.25 26.48
CA ALA A 22 28.15 27.69 25.96
C ALA A 22 27.03 28.02 26.95
N PRO A 23 25.86 28.54 26.51
CA PRO A 23 24.71 28.59 27.39
C PRO A 23 24.53 27.17 27.93
N LEU A 24 24.48 27.02 29.26
CA LEU A 24 23.88 25.84 29.86
C LEU A 24 22.47 25.81 29.26
N GLY A 25 22.30 25.04 28.19
CA GLY A 25 20.99 24.70 27.70
C GLY A 25 20.28 24.14 28.91
N GLU A 26 19.16 24.75 29.29
CA GLU A 26 18.23 24.09 30.19
C GLU A 26 18.07 22.68 29.65
N ALA A 27 18.57 21.71 30.40
CA ALA A 27 18.25 20.32 30.18
C ALA A 27 16.73 20.27 30.36
N THR A 28 16.01 20.43 29.25
CA THR A 28 14.60 20.13 29.18
C THR A 28 14.52 18.67 29.55
N ALA A 29 14.08 18.38 30.78
CA ALA A 29 13.83 17.03 31.23
C ALA A 29 12.90 16.40 30.19
N GLN A 30 13.44 15.56 29.31
CA GLN A 30 12.67 14.78 28.38
C GLN A 30 11.77 13.90 29.24
N THR A 31 10.52 14.32 29.41
CA THR A 31 9.54 13.62 30.22
C THR A 31 9.31 12.29 29.51
N THR A 32 9.95 11.24 29.99
CA THR A 32 9.90 9.93 29.34
C THR A 32 8.53 9.36 29.69
N GLU A 33 7.63 9.17 28.73
CA GLU A 33 6.39 8.42 28.96
C GLU A 33 6.77 7.02 29.44
N ARG A 34 6.48 6.72 30.71
CA ARG A 34 6.73 5.41 31.32
C ARG A 34 5.49 4.53 31.31
N ILE A 35 4.32 5.10 31.04
CA ILE A 35 3.06 4.39 30.94
C ILE A 35 2.39 4.61 29.59
N ARG A 36 1.74 3.56 29.09
CA ARG A 36 0.72 3.64 28.03
C ARG A 36 -0.64 3.83 28.68
N VAL A 37 -1.41 4.81 28.21
CA VAL A 37 -2.77 5.09 28.67
C VAL A 37 -3.75 4.72 27.56
N ASP A 38 -4.64 3.78 27.83
CA ASP A 38 -5.77 3.45 26.98
C ASP A 38 -7.04 4.04 27.59
N LEU A 39 -7.72 4.89 26.84
CA LEU A 39 -8.99 5.47 27.27
C LEU A 39 -10.14 4.54 26.88
N ASP A 40 -10.88 4.04 27.87
CA ASP A 40 -12.06 3.19 27.62
C ASP A 40 -13.31 4.06 27.41
N GLN A 41 -13.51 5.06 28.26
CA GLN A 41 -14.69 5.92 28.23
C GLN A 41 -14.39 7.34 28.71
N LEU A 42 -14.99 8.32 28.04
CA LEU A 42 -15.10 9.71 28.48
C LEU A 42 -16.58 10.06 28.46
N THR A 43 -17.18 10.36 29.61
CA THR A 43 -18.61 10.64 29.73
C THR A 43 -18.85 11.93 30.50
N PRO A 44 -19.61 12.89 29.92
CA PRO A 44 -20.17 12.85 28.58
C PRO A 44 -19.07 13.11 27.52
N ARG A 45 -19.39 12.83 26.25
CA ARG A 45 -18.54 13.28 25.13
C ARG A 45 -18.79 14.73 24.75
N VAL A 46 -19.98 15.24 25.07
CA VAL A 46 -20.41 16.63 24.92
C VAL A 46 -21.10 17.03 26.22
N ALA A 47 -20.59 18.05 26.90
CA ALA A 47 -21.22 18.54 28.12
C ALA A 47 -22.39 19.48 27.79
N ASP A 48 -23.46 19.34 28.55
CA ASP A 48 -24.65 20.17 28.49
C ASP A 48 -25.15 20.55 29.90
N ALA A 49 -26.29 21.23 29.97
CA ALA A 49 -26.87 21.72 31.21
C ALA A 49 -27.22 20.60 32.20
N THR A 50 -27.39 19.37 31.72
CA THR A 50 -27.75 18.19 32.53
C THR A 50 -26.52 17.44 33.04
N THR A 51 -25.31 17.90 32.67
CA THR A 51 -24.07 17.19 32.95
C THR A 51 -23.27 17.86 34.08
N PRO A 52 -23.43 17.44 35.35
CA PRO A 52 -22.69 18.05 36.46
C PRO A 52 -21.22 17.60 36.55
N THR A 53 -20.85 16.48 35.91
CA THR A 53 -19.53 15.84 36.08
C THR A 53 -19.01 15.24 34.78
N VAL A 54 -17.69 15.06 34.69
CA VAL A 54 -17.01 14.26 33.67
C VAL A 54 -16.40 13.04 34.33
N THR A 55 -16.72 11.87 33.81
CA THR A 55 -16.14 10.57 34.21
C THR A 55 -15.23 10.05 33.11
N VAL A 56 -14.02 9.66 33.49
CA VAL A 56 -12.98 9.10 32.63
C VAL A 56 -12.61 7.73 33.16
N THR A 57 -12.73 6.69 32.33
CA THR A 57 -12.28 5.35 32.65
C THR A 57 -11.25 4.87 31.64
N GLY A 58 -10.32 4.05 32.09
CA GLY A 58 -9.29 3.53 31.19
C GLY A 58 -8.37 2.54 31.88
N THR A 59 -7.34 2.15 31.14
CA THR A 59 -6.29 1.26 31.60
C THR A 59 -4.94 1.94 31.42
N ILE A 60 -4.11 1.91 32.47
CA ILE A 60 -2.69 2.26 32.37
C ILE A 60 -1.86 0.99 32.30
N THR A 61 -0.81 0.98 31.49
CA THR A 61 0.15 -0.12 31.38
C THR A 61 1.56 0.42 31.57
N ASN A 62 2.35 -0.14 32.47
CA ASN A 62 3.75 0.25 32.62
C ASN A 62 4.57 -0.27 31.42
N THR A 63 4.94 0.64 30.53
CA THR A 63 5.79 0.37 29.36
C THR A 63 7.25 0.71 29.59
N GLY A 64 7.58 1.25 30.77
CA GLY A 64 8.93 1.54 31.20
C GLY A 64 9.75 0.28 31.49
N ASP A 65 11.02 0.51 31.78
CA ASP A 65 12.02 -0.51 32.15
C ASP A 65 12.03 -0.82 33.65
N ARG A 66 11.31 -0.05 34.47
CA ARG A 66 11.33 -0.12 35.94
C ARG A 66 9.92 -0.18 36.52
N ARG A 67 9.83 -0.66 37.77
CA ARG A 67 8.62 -0.57 38.59
C ARG A 67 8.25 0.89 38.86
N ILE A 68 6.95 1.16 38.97
CA ILE A 68 6.42 2.47 39.38
C ILE A 68 5.53 2.28 40.61
N ASP A 69 5.79 3.05 41.66
CA ASP A 69 5.05 3.06 42.92
C ASP A 69 4.18 4.34 43.01
N ASP A 70 3.16 4.32 43.89
CA ASP A 70 2.27 5.46 44.22
C ASP A 70 1.70 6.23 43.02
N ILE A 71 1.01 5.50 42.14
CA ILE A 71 0.43 6.07 40.92
C ILE A 71 -0.87 6.80 41.24
N GLN A 72 -0.90 8.08 40.88
CA GLN A 72 -2.04 8.97 41.05
C GLN A 72 -2.45 9.60 39.73
N VAL A 73 -3.73 9.90 39.59
CA VAL A 73 -4.29 10.57 38.41
C VAL A 73 -5.06 11.82 38.81
N ARG A 74 -5.00 12.86 37.97
CA ARG A 74 -5.93 13.99 38.02
C ARG A 74 -6.31 14.44 36.62
N LEU A 75 -7.43 15.14 36.54
CA LEU A 75 -7.87 15.83 35.34
C LEU A 75 -7.50 17.32 35.43
N GLU A 76 -6.92 17.81 34.34
CA GLU A 76 -6.47 19.20 34.16
C GLU A 76 -7.26 19.81 33.01
N ARG A 77 -7.76 21.03 33.18
CA ARG A 77 -8.48 21.78 32.14
C ARG A 77 -7.67 23.02 31.75
N GLY A 78 -7.44 23.18 30.45
CA GLY A 78 -6.88 24.39 29.86
C GLY A 78 -7.92 25.50 29.71
N ASP A 79 -7.50 26.57 29.04
CA ASP A 79 -8.38 27.69 28.72
C ASP A 79 -9.37 27.32 27.61
N LEU A 80 -10.39 28.17 27.46
CA LEU A 80 -11.35 28.09 26.38
C LEU A 80 -10.66 28.26 25.02
N LEU A 81 -10.89 27.34 24.09
CA LEU A 81 -10.41 27.40 22.72
C LEU A 81 -11.45 28.16 21.86
N GLY A 82 -11.27 29.47 21.71
CA GLY A 82 -12.26 30.36 21.11
C GLY A 82 -12.30 30.39 19.57
N ASP A 83 -11.30 29.85 18.89
CA ASP A 83 -11.21 29.86 17.43
C ASP A 83 -10.49 28.62 16.87
N GLU A 84 -10.58 28.44 15.55
CA GLU A 84 -9.97 27.32 14.85
C GLU A 84 -8.44 27.25 15.03
N SER A 85 -7.75 28.40 15.12
CA SER A 85 -6.29 28.43 15.30
C SER A 85 -5.90 27.91 16.68
N ALA A 86 -6.68 28.22 17.71
CA ALA A 86 -6.53 27.67 19.06
C ALA A 86 -6.76 26.16 19.08
N LEU A 87 -7.80 25.65 18.40
CA LEU A 87 -8.03 24.21 18.27
C LEU A 87 -6.87 23.51 17.55
N ARG A 88 -6.39 24.05 16.42
CA ARG A 88 -5.26 23.47 15.69
C ARG A 88 -4.00 23.39 16.55
N ARG A 89 -3.68 24.44 17.31
CA ARG A 89 -2.54 24.43 18.25
C ARG A 89 -2.72 23.39 19.36
N ALA A 90 -3.90 23.33 19.98
CA ALA A 90 -4.20 22.34 21.02
C ALA A 90 -4.04 20.89 20.53
N LEU A 91 -4.40 20.63 19.26
CA LEU A 91 -4.29 19.32 18.61
C LEU A 91 -2.87 18.98 18.14
N ASN A 92 -2.14 19.96 17.59
CA ASN A 92 -0.79 19.76 17.02
C ASN A 92 0.31 19.79 18.08
N GLU A 93 0.13 20.59 19.12
CA GLU A 93 1.13 20.83 20.17
C GLU A 93 0.53 20.59 21.56
N PRO A 94 0.00 19.38 21.86
CA PRO A 94 -0.72 19.12 23.10
C PRO A 94 0.15 19.37 24.35
N HIS A 95 1.48 19.20 24.23
CA HIS A 95 2.44 19.46 25.30
C HIS A 95 2.65 20.95 25.63
N LYS A 96 2.31 21.87 24.71
CA LYS A 96 2.41 23.34 24.93
C LYS A 96 1.12 23.96 25.44
N SER A 97 0.09 23.16 25.68
CA SER A 97 -1.23 23.63 26.09
C SER A 97 -1.21 24.33 27.46
N THR A 98 -2.14 25.28 27.65
CA THR A 98 -2.43 25.83 28.98
C THR A 98 -2.99 24.79 29.93
N ALA A 99 -3.56 23.69 29.41
CA ALA A 99 -3.93 22.52 30.20
C ALA A 99 -2.75 21.81 30.88
N LEU A 100 -1.50 22.10 30.49
CA LEU A 100 -0.29 21.57 31.13
C LEU A 100 0.54 22.65 31.80
N THR A 101 0.59 23.84 31.23
CA THR A 101 1.45 24.94 31.71
C THR A 101 0.78 25.80 32.78
N LYS A 102 -0.54 25.98 32.73
CA LYS A 102 -1.31 26.76 33.71
C LYS A 102 -2.73 26.21 33.91
N PRO A 103 -2.90 24.92 34.29
CA PRO A 103 -4.23 24.32 34.31
C PRO A 103 -5.09 24.75 35.49
N THR A 104 -6.40 24.68 35.26
CA THR A 104 -7.35 24.44 36.35
C THR A 104 -7.35 22.95 36.66
N THR A 105 -7.12 22.58 37.92
CA THR A 105 -6.84 21.20 38.30
C THR A 105 -7.88 20.62 39.24
N SER A 106 -8.21 19.36 39.01
CA SER A 106 -8.87 18.52 40.01
C SER A 106 -7.87 17.98 41.04
N VAL A 107 -8.40 17.32 42.07
CA VAL A 107 -7.60 16.67 43.11
C VAL A 107 -7.04 15.35 42.58
N PHE A 108 -5.81 15.01 42.99
CA PHE A 108 -5.24 13.69 42.70
C PHE A 108 -6.04 12.58 43.36
N LYS A 109 -6.26 11.50 42.61
CA LYS A 109 -6.87 10.26 43.07
C LYS A 109 -5.88 9.11 42.87
N ASP A 110 -5.76 8.25 43.88
CA ASP A 110 -4.92 7.06 43.79
C ASP A 110 -5.47 6.09 42.74
N VAL A 111 -4.58 5.53 41.92
CA VAL A 111 -4.89 4.52 40.89
C VAL A 111 -4.33 3.17 41.31
N SER A 112 -3.04 3.11 41.61
CA SER A 112 -2.37 1.89 42.05
C SER A 112 -1.19 2.24 42.94
N ARG A 113 -0.99 1.46 44.00
CA ARG A 113 0.19 1.59 44.87
C ARG A 113 1.47 1.12 44.19
N LYS A 114 1.36 0.21 43.22
CA LYS A 114 2.48 -0.50 42.61
C LYS A 114 2.10 -1.00 41.22
N LEU A 115 2.98 -0.81 40.23
CA LEU A 115 2.81 -1.33 38.89
C LEU A 115 4.16 -1.85 38.36
N GLU A 116 4.28 -3.18 38.28
CA GLU A 116 5.46 -3.84 37.72
C GLU A 116 5.58 -3.60 36.21
N ARG A 117 6.76 -3.87 35.64
CA ARG A 117 6.98 -3.76 34.19
C ARG A 117 5.98 -4.61 33.42
N GLY A 118 5.33 -4.03 32.43
CA GLY A 118 4.31 -4.68 31.58
C GLY A 118 2.97 -4.91 32.28
N GLN A 119 2.84 -4.61 33.58
CA GLN A 119 1.59 -4.77 34.30
C GLN A 119 0.63 -3.62 33.94
N SER A 120 -0.67 -3.94 33.94
CA SER A 120 -1.74 -2.97 33.73
C SER A 120 -2.61 -2.79 34.97
N SER A 121 -3.18 -1.59 35.14
CA SER A 121 -4.20 -1.28 36.15
C SER A 121 -5.32 -0.46 35.52
N ARG A 122 -6.55 -0.74 35.91
CA ARG A 122 -7.71 0.09 35.54
C ARG A 122 -7.81 1.31 36.45
N PHE A 123 -8.38 2.39 35.94
CA PHE A 123 -8.71 3.58 36.71
C PHE A 123 -10.10 4.10 36.34
N GLU A 124 -10.69 4.82 37.29
CA GLU A 124 -11.92 5.59 37.10
C GLU A 124 -11.78 6.92 37.85
N LEU A 125 -12.01 8.02 37.14
CA LEU A 125 -11.91 9.38 37.67
C LEU A 125 -13.18 10.16 37.31
N THR A 126 -13.90 10.62 38.33
CA THR A 126 -15.07 11.50 38.17
C THR A 126 -14.75 12.88 38.74
N VAL A 127 -14.96 13.93 37.95
CA VAL A 127 -14.64 15.31 38.31
C VAL A 127 -15.82 16.22 38.01
N GLY A 128 -16.15 17.12 38.95
CA GLY A 128 -17.20 18.12 38.76
C GLY A 128 -16.85 19.15 37.68
N LEU A 129 -17.86 19.62 36.96
CA LEU A 129 -17.73 20.72 35.99
C LEU A 129 -18.01 22.09 36.62
N GLY A 130 -18.61 22.13 37.80
CA GLY A 130 -19.08 23.35 38.47
C GLY A 130 -17.96 24.21 39.06
N GLN A 131 -18.28 25.07 40.02
CA GLN A 131 -17.34 26.05 40.61
C GLN A 131 -16.75 25.61 41.97
N GLU A 132 -17.12 24.43 42.44
CA GLU A 132 -16.66 23.84 43.68
C GLU A 132 -15.13 23.58 43.70
N ARG A 133 -14.56 23.45 44.89
CA ARG A 133 -13.13 23.17 45.03
C ARG A 133 -12.80 21.79 44.46
N GLY A 134 -11.82 21.71 43.57
CA GLY A 134 -11.41 20.46 42.93
C GLY A 134 -12.19 20.11 41.66
N SER A 135 -13.07 20.99 41.18
CA SER A 135 -13.75 20.88 39.89
C SER A 135 -12.91 21.48 38.75
N LEU A 136 -13.38 21.29 37.51
CA LEU A 136 -12.77 21.88 36.32
C LEU A 136 -13.15 23.35 36.10
N LYS A 137 -14.09 23.91 36.85
CA LYS A 137 -14.55 25.32 36.73
C LYS A 137 -14.94 25.70 35.30
N VAL A 138 -15.74 24.85 34.65
CA VAL A 138 -16.32 25.14 33.34
C VAL A 138 -17.48 26.10 33.53
N ASP A 139 -17.26 27.35 33.15
CA ASP A 139 -18.15 28.49 33.42
C ASP A 139 -18.85 29.03 32.16
N LYS A 140 -18.42 28.62 30.97
CA LYS A 140 -19.00 29.05 29.69
C LYS A 140 -19.11 27.89 28.69
N PRO A 141 -20.08 27.94 27.77
CA PRO A 141 -20.08 27.06 26.60
C PRO A 141 -18.84 27.29 25.72
N GLY A 142 -18.33 26.22 25.12
CA GLY A 142 -17.08 26.27 24.37
C GLY A 142 -16.37 24.94 24.18
N ILE A 143 -15.20 24.97 23.56
CA ILE A 143 -14.32 23.80 23.46
C ILE A 143 -13.17 23.98 24.46
N TYR A 144 -12.98 23.02 25.35
CA TYR A 144 -11.90 23.02 26.34
C TYR A 144 -10.93 21.88 26.06
N GLN A 145 -9.65 22.10 26.29
CA GLN A 145 -8.68 21.01 26.32
C GLN A 145 -8.62 20.41 27.73
N LEU A 146 -8.81 19.09 27.79
CA LEU A 146 -8.59 18.29 28.98
C LEU A 146 -7.29 17.52 28.86
N VAL A 147 -6.59 17.38 29.98
CA VAL A 147 -5.42 16.54 30.11
C VAL A 147 -5.57 15.64 31.33
N LEU A 148 -5.54 14.34 31.10
CA LEU A 148 -5.44 13.33 32.12
C LEU A 148 -3.97 13.17 32.48
N ASN A 149 -3.57 13.62 33.66
CA ASN A 149 -2.19 13.65 34.11
C ASN A 149 -1.95 12.55 35.15
N PHE A 150 -0.97 11.68 34.90
CA PHE A 150 -0.54 10.63 35.81
C PHE A 150 0.82 10.97 36.43
N ASN A 151 0.86 10.93 37.75
CA ASN A 151 2.09 11.00 38.53
C ASN A 151 2.39 9.63 39.16
N GLY A 152 3.66 9.37 39.41
CA GLY A 152 4.11 8.19 40.17
C GLY A 152 5.59 8.30 40.53
N VAL A 153 6.09 7.30 41.23
CA VAL A 153 7.48 7.21 41.72
C VAL A 153 8.15 6.00 41.06
N PRO A 154 8.94 6.18 39.99
CA PRO A 154 9.74 5.09 39.45
C PRO A 154 10.77 4.59 40.46
N ASP A 155 11.11 3.31 40.39
CA ASP A 155 12.10 2.71 41.29
C ASP A 155 13.44 3.46 41.21
N PHE A 156 14.00 3.79 42.38
CA PHE A 156 15.19 4.66 42.57
C PHE A 156 15.03 6.09 42.03
N GLY A 157 13.79 6.56 41.81
CA GLY A 157 13.45 7.90 41.36
C GLY A 157 12.72 8.74 42.42
N THR A 158 12.26 9.92 41.99
CA THR A 158 11.37 10.79 42.77
C THR A 158 9.99 10.83 42.13
N ALA A 159 9.00 11.38 42.83
CA ALA A 159 7.68 11.62 42.24
C ALA A 159 7.80 12.51 40.99
N GLU A 160 7.31 12.00 39.86
CA GLU A 160 7.32 12.69 38.58
C GLU A 160 6.05 12.40 37.78
N ARG A 161 5.84 13.16 36.69
CA ARG A 161 4.80 12.84 35.71
C ARG A 161 5.27 11.63 34.89
N ILE A 162 4.52 10.55 34.95
CA ILE A 162 4.85 9.28 34.28
C ILE A 162 4.11 9.10 32.95
N GLY A 163 3.03 9.86 32.73
CA GLY A 163 2.29 9.87 31.47
C GLY A 163 1.14 10.88 31.45
N ALA A 164 0.70 11.26 30.26
CA ALA A 164 -0.45 12.15 30.07
C ALA A 164 -1.24 11.82 28.80
N LEU A 165 -2.55 12.06 28.84
CA LEU A 165 -3.44 11.95 27.69
C LEU A 165 -4.25 13.22 27.53
N SER A 166 -4.28 13.80 26.34
CA SER A 166 -5.06 14.99 26.01
C SER A 166 -6.30 14.67 25.16
N ALA A 167 -7.42 15.29 25.49
CA ALA A 167 -8.66 15.21 24.73
C ALA A 167 -9.39 16.56 24.76
N LEU A 168 -10.17 16.85 23.73
CA LEU A 168 -11.04 18.03 23.72
C LEU A 168 -12.41 17.69 24.32
N LEU A 169 -12.96 18.57 25.16
CA LEU A 169 -14.32 18.52 25.68
C LEU A 169 -15.14 19.66 25.08
N PRO A 170 -16.09 19.38 24.18
CA PRO A 170 -17.09 20.35 23.77
C PRO A 170 -18.16 20.52 24.85
N VAL A 171 -18.53 21.77 25.12
CA VAL A 171 -19.52 22.19 26.12
C VAL A 171 -20.57 23.04 25.40
N LEU A 172 -21.77 22.50 25.18
CA LEU A 172 -22.89 23.22 24.56
C LEU A 172 -23.67 24.07 25.56
N SER A 173 -23.57 23.73 26.84
CA SER A 173 -24.15 24.46 27.95
C SER A 173 -23.43 24.10 29.24
N VAL A 174 -23.40 25.01 30.20
CA VAL A 174 -22.86 24.75 31.54
C VAL A 174 -23.96 24.27 32.48
N PRO A 175 -23.63 23.53 33.55
CA PRO A 175 -24.64 23.05 34.51
C PRO A 175 -25.54 24.19 35.02
N GLY A 176 -26.85 24.08 34.79
CA GLY A 176 -27.84 25.09 35.17
C GLY A 176 -27.85 26.39 34.33
N GLY A 177 -27.06 26.45 33.25
CA GLY A 177 -27.06 27.57 32.30
C GLY A 177 -27.88 27.31 31.04
N ASP A 178 -28.04 28.34 30.21
CA ASP A 178 -28.71 28.21 28.92
C ASP A 178 -27.84 27.48 27.89
N ALA A 179 -28.48 26.78 26.95
CA ALA A 179 -27.79 26.19 25.82
C ALA A 179 -27.39 27.25 24.79
N ILE A 180 -26.33 26.97 24.02
CA ILE A 180 -25.98 27.79 22.86
C ILE A 180 -27.18 27.90 21.93
N ALA A 181 -27.46 29.12 21.47
CA ALA A 181 -28.50 29.35 20.49
C ALA A 181 -28.20 28.61 19.18
N ARG A 182 -29.21 27.94 18.63
CA ARG A 182 -29.10 27.26 17.34
C ARG A 182 -28.73 28.28 16.24
N PRO A 183 -27.78 27.99 15.34
CA PRO A 183 -27.46 28.87 14.23
C PRO A 183 -28.67 29.10 13.32
N ALA A 184 -28.82 30.32 12.81
CA ALA A 184 -29.88 30.63 11.83
C ALA A 184 -29.67 29.92 10.48
N ASP A 185 -28.41 29.68 10.11
CA ASP A 185 -28.00 28.89 8.95
C ASP A 185 -27.06 27.76 9.43
N PRO A 186 -27.60 26.61 9.86
CA PRO A 186 -26.78 25.53 10.38
C PRO A 186 -25.81 24.96 9.33
N SER A 187 -24.61 24.60 9.77
CA SER A 187 -23.65 23.92 8.89
C SER A 187 -24.22 22.58 8.39
N LYS A 188 -24.03 22.31 7.10
CA LYS A 188 -24.41 21.03 6.49
C LYS A 188 -23.24 20.05 6.61
N VAL A 189 -23.47 18.87 7.20
CA VAL A 189 -22.42 17.89 7.49
C VAL A 189 -22.64 16.60 6.72
N GLY A 190 -21.60 16.19 5.99
CA GLY A 190 -21.51 14.93 5.27
C GLY A 190 -20.22 14.23 5.65
N MET A 191 -20.15 12.91 5.55
CA MET A 191 -19.00 12.14 6.03
C MET A 191 -18.67 10.99 5.09
N LEU A 192 -17.40 10.86 4.74
CA LEU A 192 -16.87 9.66 4.12
C LEU A 192 -16.74 8.56 5.18
N TRP A 193 -17.24 7.37 4.88
CA TRP A 193 -17.12 6.19 5.73
C TRP A 193 -16.16 5.20 5.07
N PRO A 194 -14.86 5.20 5.45
CA PRO A 194 -13.84 4.41 4.75
C PRO A 194 -13.96 2.91 5.09
N LEU A 195 -14.13 2.08 4.06
CA LEU A 195 -14.08 0.63 4.12
C LEU A 195 -12.97 0.14 3.19
N VAL A 196 -11.78 0.03 3.77
CA VAL A 196 -10.55 -0.39 3.12
C VAL A 196 -9.79 -1.28 4.09
N ASP A 197 -9.10 -2.33 3.62
CA ASP A 197 -8.32 -3.23 4.49
C ASP A 197 -7.11 -2.49 5.09
N GLU A 198 -6.56 -2.97 6.21
CA GLU A 198 -5.39 -2.34 6.87
C GLU A 198 -4.19 -2.27 5.92
N GLN A 199 -3.96 -3.36 5.20
CA GLN A 199 -2.95 -3.47 4.18
C GLN A 199 -3.47 -4.41 3.08
N PRO A 200 -3.11 -4.19 1.82
CA PRO A 200 -3.41 -5.15 0.76
C PRO A 200 -2.80 -6.51 1.07
N ARG A 201 -3.54 -7.58 0.78
CA ARG A 201 -3.06 -8.96 1.00
C ARG A 201 -2.67 -9.62 -0.31
N PRO A 202 -1.50 -10.28 -0.36
CA PRO A 202 -1.17 -11.15 -1.48
C PRO A 202 -2.17 -12.30 -1.57
N VAL A 203 -2.69 -12.52 -2.78
CA VAL A 203 -3.60 -13.63 -3.08
C VAL A 203 -3.08 -14.34 -4.31
N GLU A 204 -2.79 -15.63 -4.19
CA GLU A 204 -2.43 -16.47 -5.34
C GLU A 204 -3.69 -17.14 -5.89
N ILE A 205 -3.93 -16.98 -7.19
CA ILE A 205 -5.01 -17.63 -7.93
C ILE A 205 -4.39 -18.76 -8.77
N PRO A 206 -4.62 -20.04 -8.41
CA PRO A 206 -4.05 -21.15 -9.17
C PRO A 206 -4.57 -21.18 -10.61
N ALA A 207 -3.65 -21.11 -11.59
CA ALA A 207 -4.00 -21.08 -13.02
C ALA A 207 -4.72 -22.35 -13.54
N GLY A 208 -4.71 -23.45 -12.78
CA GLY A 208 -5.39 -24.71 -13.11
C GLY A 208 -6.78 -24.88 -12.46
N GLY A 209 -7.28 -23.83 -11.81
CA GLY A 209 -8.43 -23.93 -10.91
C GLY A 209 -8.03 -24.37 -9.50
N GLY A 210 -8.87 -24.06 -8.52
CA GLY A 210 -8.62 -24.31 -7.11
C GLY A 210 -9.08 -23.14 -6.24
N LYS A 211 -8.96 -23.32 -4.92
CA LYS A 211 -9.25 -22.25 -3.97
C LYS A 211 -8.14 -21.18 -4.04
N PRO A 212 -8.49 -19.88 -3.93
CA PRO A 212 -7.50 -18.82 -3.78
C PRO A 212 -6.66 -19.06 -2.52
N VAL A 213 -5.35 -18.79 -2.61
CA VAL A 213 -4.42 -18.95 -1.50
C VAL A 213 -4.09 -17.58 -0.93
N PHE A 214 -4.52 -17.33 0.30
CA PHE A 214 -4.21 -16.11 1.04
C PHE A 214 -2.93 -16.30 1.86
N ALA A 215 -2.19 -15.20 2.07
CA ALA A 215 -0.96 -15.21 2.86
C ALA A 215 -1.19 -15.41 4.37
N ASP A 216 -2.33 -14.95 4.88
CA ASP A 216 -2.68 -14.99 6.31
C ASP A 216 -4.20 -14.92 6.55
N GLU A 217 -4.61 -15.02 7.81
CA GLU A 217 -6.01 -14.96 8.27
C GLU A 217 -6.44 -13.58 8.77
N GLY A 218 -5.60 -12.56 8.65
CA GLY A 218 -5.88 -11.28 9.29
C GLY A 218 -7.08 -10.55 8.67
N LEU A 219 -7.50 -10.89 7.44
CA LEU A 219 -8.73 -10.34 6.85
C LEU A 219 -9.94 -10.93 7.58
N ALA A 220 -9.95 -12.25 7.79
CA ALA A 220 -10.99 -12.93 8.56
C ALA A 220 -11.09 -12.36 9.99
N ASP A 221 -9.95 -12.10 10.64
CA ASP A 221 -9.93 -11.48 11.97
C ASP A 221 -10.50 -10.05 11.95
N SER A 222 -10.16 -9.26 10.92
CA SER A 222 -10.69 -7.90 10.74
C SER A 222 -12.21 -7.87 10.54
N LEU A 223 -12.75 -8.85 9.82
CA LEU A 223 -14.18 -8.99 9.50
C LEU A 223 -15.03 -9.57 10.66
N SER A 224 -14.43 -10.37 11.55
CA SER A 224 -15.15 -11.05 12.65
C SER A 224 -15.19 -10.27 13.96
N GLY A 225 -14.18 -9.43 14.22
CA GLY A 225 -14.12 -8.64 15.45
C GLY A 225 -13.16 -7.45 15.41
N GLY A 226 -12.42 -7.27 14.31
CA GLY A 226 -11.47 -6.18 14.17
C GLY A 226 -12.06 -4.88 13.63
N ARG A 227 -11.23 -4.16 12.88
CA ARG A 227 -11.51 -2.79 12.41
C ARG A 227 -12.68 -2.75 11.43
N LEU A 228 -12.68 -3.62 10.42
CA LEU A 228 -13.74 -3.66 9.40
C LEU A 228 -15.08 -4.10 9.98
N PHE A 229 -15.07 -5.03 10.94
CA PHE A 229 -16.25 -5.38 11.73
C PHE A 229 -16.80 -4.16 12.48
N SER A 230 -15.93 -3.45 13.22
CA SER A 230 -16.33 -2.30 14.03
C SER A 230 -16.92 -1.16 13.20
N LEU A 231 -16.30 -0.86 12.04
CA LEU A 231 -16.78 0.16 11.10
C LEU A 231 -18.14 -0.18 10.50
N LEU A 232 -18.33 -1.43 10.06
CA LEU A 232 -19.59 -1.82 9.44
C LEU A 232 -20.72 -1.94 10.47
N ASN A 233 -20.44 -2.56 11.62
CA ASN A 233 -21.44 -2.81 12.65
C ASN A 233 -21.91 -1.54 13.36
N ALA A 234 -21.03 -0.54 13.54
CA ALA A 234 -21.43 0.76 14.10
C ALA A 234 -22.50 1.45 13.23
N VAL A 235 -22.34 1.43 11.89
CA VAL A 235 -23.32 1.99 10.96
C VAL A 235 -24.59 1.14 10.95
N GLN A 236 -24.47 -0.20 10.97
CA GLN A 236 -25.61 -1.10 11.03
C GLN A 236 -26.52 -0.80 12.24
N GLN A 237 -25.92 -0.67 13.44
CA GLN A 237 -26.66 -0.35 14.67
C GLN A 237 -27.29 1.04 14.61
N ALA A 238 -26.57 2.02 14.05
CA ALA A 238 -27.08 3.38 13.93
C ALA A 238 -28.27 3.44 12.95
N ALA A 239 -28.19 2.74 11.82
CA ALA A 239 -29.23 2.68 10.79
C ALA A 239 -30.55 2.09 11.29
N VAL A 240 -30.49 1.09 12.18
CA VAL A 240 -31.68 0.50 12.83
C VAL A 240 -32.42 1.54 13.67
N THR A 241 -31.67 2.45 14.31
CA THR A 241 -32.26 3.47 15.19
C THR A 241 -32.76 4.68 14.41
N ASP A 242 -32.03 5.09 13.38
CA ASP A 242 -32.34 6.27 12.57
C ASP A 242 -31.70 6.15 11.17
N ASN A 243 -32.54 5.86 10.18
CA ASN A 243 -32.09 5.73 8.79
C ASN A 243 -31.74 7.08 8.14
N THR A 244 -32.14 8.22 8.74
CA THR A 244 -31.83 9.54 8.17
C THR A 244 -30.35 9.89 8.29
N LEU A 245 -29.65 9.32 9.28
CA LEU A 245 -28.21 9.46 9.45
C LEU A 245 -27.43 8.94 8.24
N LEU A 246 -27.91 7.87 7.59
CA LEU A 246 -27.26 7.32 6.40
C LEU A 246 -27.19 8.33 5.25
N ARG A 247 -28.11 9.30 5.19
CA ARG A 247 -28.09 10.36 4.18
C ARG A 247 -26.90 11.31 4.32
N SER A 248 -26.29 11.36 5.50
CA SER A 248 -25.05 12.11 5.74
C SER A 248 -23.80 11.28 5.50
N LEU A 249 -23.92 9.98 5.24
CA LEU A 249 -22.78 9.09 4.99
C LEU A 249 -22.59 8.83 3.50
N CYS A 250 -21.34 8.77 3.07
CA CYS A 250 -20.95 8.20 1.79
C CYS A 250 -19.87 7.15 2.01
N PHE A 251 -20.17 5.89 1.67
CA PHE A 251 -19.22 4.79 1.85
C PHE A 251 -18.08 4.93 0.84
N ALA A 252 -16.85 5.09 1.34
CA ALA A 252 -15.64 5.10 0.53
C ALA A 252 -15.05 3.69 0.54
N ILE A 253 -15.29 2.91 -0.52
CA ILE A 253 -15.04 1.46 -0.54
C ILE A 253 -13.86 1.15 -1.44
N ASP A 254 -12.92 0.35 -0.94
CA ASP A 254 -11.86 -0.25 -1.75
C ASP A 254 -12.40 -1.45 -2.55
N PRO A 255 -12.36 -1.43 -3.90
CA PRO A 255 -12.81 -2.56 -4.69
C PRO A 255 -11.96 -3.84 -4.48
N ASP A 256 -10.67 -3.73 -4.11
CA ASP A 256 -9.86 -4.92 -3.78
C ASP A 256 -10.36 -5.59 -2.51
N LEU A 257 -10.71 -4.82 -1.47
CA LEU A 257 -11.34 -5.37 -0.25
C LEU A 257 -12.60 -6.17 -0.60
N VAL A 258 -13.51 -5.59 -1.39
CA VAL A 258 -14.76 -6.26 -1.76
C VAL A 258 -14.49 -7.53 -2.58
N HIS A 259 -13.53 -7.47 -3.51
CA HIS A 259 -13.13 -8.63 -4.30
C HIS A 259 -12.56 -9.76 -3.42
N GLN A 260 -11.67 -9.45 -2.49
CA GLN A 260 -11.07 -10.44 -1.60
C GLN A 260 -12.10 -11.06 -0.65
N VAL A 261 -13.03 -10.27 -0.13
CA VAL A 261 -14.13 -10.78 0.71
C VAL A 261 -15.06 -11.69 -0.11
N ASP A 262 -15.36 -11.36 -1.36
CA ASP A 262 -16.14 -12.23 -2.26
C ASP A 262 -15.42 -13.56 -2.53
N LEU A 263 -14.10 -13.54 -2.77
CA LEU A 263 -13.28 -14.76 -2.86
C LEU A 263 -13.35 -15.60 -1.59
N MET A 264 -13.17 -14.99 -0.42
CA MET A 264 -13.26 -15.70 0.87
C MET A 264 -14.64 -16.32 1.11
N SER A 265 -15.71 -15.62 0.72
CA SER A 265 -17.10 -16.10 0.88
C SER A 265 -17.40 -17.40 0.10
N LYS A 266 -16.61 -17.67 -0.94
CA LYS A 266 -16.69 -18.87 -1.79
C LYS A 266 -15.77 -20.00 -1.33
N GLY A 267 -14.97 -19.77 -0.28
CA GLY A 267 -13.98 -20.69 0.27
C GLY A 267 -12.57 -20.39 -0.24
N TYR A 268 -11.60 -20.43 0.66
CA TYR A 268 -10.19 -20.11 0.41
C TYR A 268 -9.29 -21.00 1.27
N VAL A 269 -7.99 -20.99 0.97
CA VAL A 269 -6.96 -21.64 1.78
C VAL A 269 -5.90 -20.62 2.19
N VAL A 270 -5.16 -20.91 3.25
CA VAL A 270 -4.09 -20.06 3.75
C VAL A 270 -2.77 -20.81 3.64
N GLY A 271 -1.80 -20.18 2.96
CA GLY A 271 -0.45 -20.71 2.76
C GLY A 271 0.54 -20.02 3.70
N ARG A 272 1.16 -20.79 4.61
CA ARG A 272 2.25 -20.32 5.48
C ARG A 272 3.38 -21.34 5.48
N ASP A 273 4.61 -20.88 5.19
CA ASP A 273 5.83 -21.71 5.23
C ASP A 273 5.73 -23.02 4.41
N GLY A 274 5.01 -22.98 3.29
CA GLY A 274 4.80 -24.14 2.41
C GLY A 274 3.69 -25.10 2.85
N VAL A 275 3.04 -24.84 3.98
CA VAL A 275 1.86 -25.59 4.44
C VAL A 275 0.60 -24.83 4.05
N VAL A 276 -0.34 -25.54 3.41
CA VAL A 276 -1.64 -25.01 3.03
C VAL A 276 -2.70 -25.59 3.96
N SER A 277 -3.55 -24.72 4.51
CA SER A 277 -4.66 -25.09 5.41
C SER A 277 -5.96 -24.42 4.99
N GLU A 278 -7.10 -25.02 5.36
CA GLU A 278 -8.42 -24.44 5.08
C GLU A 278 -8.60 -23.10 5.80
N GLY A 279 -9.11 -22.11 5.08
CA GLY A 279 -9.42 -20.79 5.64
C GLY A 279 -10.62 -20.84 6.58
N ARG A 280 -10.56 -20.10 7.68
CA ARG A 280 -11.62 -20.11 8.72
C ARG A 280 -12.69 -19.04 8.54
N GLY A 281 -12.50 -18.09 7.64
CA GLY A 281 -13.31 -16.88 7.52
C GLY A 281 -14.45 -16.92 6.51
N GLN A 282 -14.77 -18.07 5.90
CA GLN A 282 -15.76 -18.14 4.81
C GLN A 282 -17.14 -17.59 5.21
N GLU A 283 -17.71 -18.08 6.31
CA GLU A 283 -19.02 -17.65 6.79
C GLU A 283 -19.01 -16.19 7.24
N THR A 284 -17.95 -15.75 7.91
CA THR A 284 -17.76 -14.36 8.33
C THR A 284 -17.71 -13.42 7.12
N ALA A 285 -16.98 -13.80 6.07
CA ALA A 285 -16.89 -13.01 4.84
C ALA A 285 -18.25 -12.91 4.14
N ALA A 286 -19.00 -14.01 4.04
CA ALA A 286 -20.34 -14.02 3.47
C ALA A 286 -21.31 -13.09 4.25
N LEU A 287 -21.29 -13.18 5.58
CA LEU A 287 -22.13 -12.33 6.44
C LEU A 287 -21.76 -10.85 6.32
N TRP A 288 -20.47 -10.52 6.42
CA TRP A 288 -19.99 -9.15 6.32
C TRP A 288 -20.35 -8.53 4.96
N LEU A 289 -20.19 -9.28 3.87
CA LEU A 289 -20.54 -8.82 2.52
C LEU A 289 -22.04 -8.60 2.35
N SER A 290 -22.87 -9.46 2.92
CA SER A 290 -24.33 -9.29 2.95
C SER A 290 -24.73 -8.00 3.68
N VAL A 291 -24.17 -7.77 4.87
CA VAL A 291 -24.45 -6.56 5.66
C VAL A 291 -24.00 -5.31 4.89
N LEU A 292 -22.85 -5.36 4.22
CA LEU A 292 -22.37 -4.25 3.40
C LEU A 292 -23.31 -3.96 2.22
N ARG A 293 -23.80 -5.00 1.53
CA ARG A 293 -24.75 -4.86 0.42
C ARG A 293 -26.05 -4.19 0.90
N ASP A 294 -26.57 -4.61 2.05
CA ASP A 294 -27.79 -4.03 2.62
C ASP A 294 -27.61 -2.56 3.01
N LEU A 295 -26.47 -2.22 3.62
CA LEU A 295 -26.20 -0.85 4.06
C LEU A 295 -25.89 0.13 2.93
N THR A 296 -25.33 -0.35 1.82
CA THR A 296 -25.00 0.52 0.68
C THR A 296 -26.20 0.74 -0.26
N LYS A 297 -27.27 -0.04 -0.13
CA LYS A 297 -28.46 0.07 -0.97
C LYS A 297 -29.11 1.45 -0.87
N GLY A 298 -29.12 2.17 -1.99
CA GLY A 298 -29.68 3.53 -2.07
C GLY A 298 -28.88 4.60 -1.33
N GLN A 299 -27.66 4.28 -0.86
CA GLN A 299 -26.76 5.22 -0.21
C GLN A 299 -25.65 5.67 -1.17
N CYS A 300 -24.94 6.73 -0.80
CA CYS A 300 -23.78 7.19 -1.55
C CYS A 300 -22.61 6.21 -1.41
N VAL A 301 -22.00 5.83 -2.52
CA VAL A 301 -20.76 5.04 -2.57
C VAL A 301 -19.75 5.75 -3.45
N VAL A 302 -18.52 5.95 -2.97
CA VAL A 302 -17.36 6.37 -3.77
C VAL A 302 -16.39 5.19 -3.82
N SER A 303 -15.93 4.84 -5.01
CA SER A 303 -14.87 3.83 -5.16
C SER A 303 -13.52 4.49 -4.85
N LEU A 304 -12.72 3.85 -4.00
CA LEU A 304 -11.30 4.12 -3.95
C LEU A 304 -10.63 3.51 -5.20
N PRO A 305 -9.38 3.92 -5.53
CA PRO A 305 -8.55 3.12 -6.42
C PRO A 305 -8.41 1.70 -5.87
N PHE A 306 -8.37 0.70 -6.76
CA PHE A 306 -8.15 -0.69 -6.39
C PHE A 306 -6.93 -0.84 -5.48
N ALA A 307 -7.12 -1.53 -4.34
CA ALA A 307 -6.13 -1.72 -3.29
C ALA A 307 -5.61 -0.40 -2.67
N ASP A 308 -6.37 0.69 -2.80
CA ASP A 308 -5.98 2.04 -2.39
C ASP A 308 -4.62 2.44 -3.00
N ALA A 309 -4.44 2.15 -4.29
CA ALA A 309 -3.21 2.41 -5.04
C ALA A 309 -2.74 3.88 -4.94
N ASP A 310 -1.43 4.07 -4.77
CA ASP A 310 -0.77 5.37 -4.79
C ASP A 310 -0.68 5.91 -6.23
N LEU A 311 -1.71 6.66 -6.62
CA LEU A 311 -1.88 7.16 -7.98
C LEU A 311 -0.72 8.04 -8.45
N VAL A 312 -0.13 8.83 -7.55
CA VAL A 312 0.98 9.73 -7.88
C VAL A 312 2.26 8.92 -8.13
N ALA A 313 2.52 7.94 -7.27
CA ALA A 313 3.66 7.04 -7.43
C ALA A 313 3.59 6.21 -8.73
N LEU A 314 2.38 5.78 -9.14
CA LEU A 314 2.16 5.10 -10.42
C LEU A 314 2.37 6.03 -11.63
N SER A 315 1.78 7.24 -11.61
CA SER A 315 1.96 8.25 -12.67
C SER A 315 3.44 8.59 -12.88
N ARG A 316 4.17 8.83 -11.78
CA ARG A 316 5.60 9.18 -11.82
C ARG A 316 6.50 8.07 -12.35
N SER A 317 6.13 6.81 -12.12
CA SER A 317 6.88 5.65 -12.60
C SER A 317 6.50 5.21 -14.02
N ASP A 318 5.72 6.02 -14.73
CA ASP A 318 5.26 5.74 -16.10
C ASP A 318 4.43 4.45 -16.21
N THR A 319 3.66 4.16 -15.15
CA THR A 319 2.74 3.01 -15.08
C THR A 319 1.27 3.48 -15.08
N VAL A 320 0.97 4.45 -15.94
CA VAL A 320 -0.37 5.05 -16.12
C VAL A 320 -1.43 4.01 -16.52
N ASP A 321 -1.02 2.91 -17.14
CA ASP A 321 -1.87 1.75 -17.42
C ASP A 321 -2.37 1.08 -16.13
N LEU A 322 -1.50 0.87 -15.13
CA LEU A 322 -1.90 0.37 -13.82
C LEU A 322 -2.79 1.37 -13.08
N GLN A 323 -2.47 2.66 -13.17
CA GLN A 323 -3.29 3.75 -12.60
C GLN A 323 -4.71 3.74 -13.19
N THR A 324 -4.82 3.55 -14.51
CA THR A 324 -6.11 3.47 -15.23
C THR A 324 -6.93 2.28 -14.77
N VAL A 325 -6.29 1.10 -14.65
CA VAL A 325 -6.94 -0.11 -14.14
C VAL A 325 -7.43 0.10 -12.70
N ALA A 326 -6.59 0.67 -11.84
CA ALA A 326 -6.93 0.89 -10.44
C ALA A 326 -8.18 1.79 -10.27
N ILE A 327 -8.33 2.82 -11.09
CA ILE A 327 -9.46 3.78 -10.99
C ILE A 327 -10.72 3.27 -11.70
N SER A 328 -10.56 2.38 -12.67
CA SER A 328 -11.68 1.78 -13.40
C SER A 328 -12.30 0.57 -12.67
N ALA A 329 -11.74 0.18 -11.53
CA ALA A 329 -12.19 -0.98 -10.77
C ALA A 329 -13.53 -0.79 -10.02
N SER A 330 -14.25 0.31 -10.25
CA SER A 330 -15.60 0.52 -9.70
C SER A 330 -16.59 -0.57 -10.11
N ASP A 331 -16.37 -1.22 -11.24
CA ASP A 331 -17.22 -2.32 -11.74
C ASP A 331 -17.21 -3.53 -10.81
N VAL A 332 -16.15 -3.72 -10.01
CA VAL A 332 -16.08 -4.76 -8.98
C VAL A 332 -17.14 -4.49 -7.90
N ILE A 333 -17.26 -3.23 -7.47
CA ILE A 333 -18.28 -2.82 -6.49
C ILE A 333 -19.67 -2.95 -7.10
N GLU A 334 -19.87 -2.49 -8.34
CA GLU A 334 -21.17 -2.61 -9.02
C GLU A 334 -21.63 -4.06 -9.14
N LYS A 335 -20.71 -4.97 -9.51
CA LYS A 335 -21.04 -6.40 -9.67
C LYS A 335 -21.31 -7.11 -8.35
N ILE A 336 -20.53 -6.83 -7.30
CA ILE A 336 -20.60 -7.60 -6.05
C ILE A 336 -21.63 -6.99 -5.07
N LEU A 337 -21.70 -5.66 -4.98
CA LEU A 337 -22.61 -4.95 -4.08
C LEU A 337 -23.91 -4.49 -4.76
N GLU A 338 -24.03 -4.61 -6.09
CA GLU A 338 -25.22 -4.20 -6.85
C GLU A 338 -25.55 -2.69 -6.67
N VAL A 339 -24.51 -1.87 -6.45
CA VAL A 339 -24.61 -0.42 -6.25
C VAL A 339 -23.64 0.28 -7.18
N LYS A 340 -24.09 1.35 -7.83
CA LYS A 340 -23.26 2.18 -8.72
C LYS A 340 -22.48 3.23 -7.92
N PRO A 341 -21.14 3.18 -7.90
CA PRO A 341 -20.34 4.22 -7.27
C PRO A 341 -20.48 5.57 -8.00
N GLN A 342 -20.19 6.67 -7.30
CA GLN A 342 -20.17 8.02 -7.86
C GLN A 342 -19.11 8.11 -8.97
N ALA A 343 -19.56 8.38 -10.19
CA ALA A 343 -18.69 8.44 -11.36
C ALA A 343 -17.74 9.64 -11.29
N GLY A 344 -16.47 9.42 -11.64
CA GLY A 344 -15.47 10.49 -11.75
C GLY A 344 -15.06 11.12 -10.42
N VAL A 345 -15.48 10.59 -9.27
CA VAL A 345 -15.03 11.06 -7.95
C VAL A 345 -13.78 10.30 -7.53
N VAL A 346 -12.72 11.04 -7.20
CA VAL A 346 -11.47 10.50 -6.68
C VAL A 346 -11.18 11.16 -5.34
N TRP A 347 -11.05 10.34 -4.30
CA TRP A 347 -10.44 10.77 -3.05
C TRP A 347 -8.98 10.31 -3.11
N PRO A 348 -7.99 11.21 -3.10
CA PRO A 348 -6.58 10.85 -2.95
C PRO A 348 -6.19 10.74 -1.46
N ASP A 349 -5.16 9.95 -1.16
CA ASP A 349 -4.55 9.94 0.18
C ASP A 349 -3.86 11.28 0.46
N GLY A 350 -4.01 11.80 1.68
CA GLY A 350 -3.56 13.16 2.04
C GLY A 350 -4.35 14.31 1.37
N GLY A 351 -5.38 14.00 0.57
CA GLY A 351 -6.28 14.99 -0.04
C GLY A 351 -5.63 15.87 -1.11
N THR A 352 -4.54 15.43 -1.73
CA THR A 352 -3.88 16.17 -2.82
C THR A 352 -3.34 15.23 -3.90
N LEU A 353 -3.05 15.78 -5.07
CA LEU A 353 -2.43 15.12 -6.22
C LEU A 353 -1.46 16.10 -6.88
N ASP A 354 -0.38 15.59 -7.48
CA ASP A 354 0.47 16.43 -8.32
C ASP A 354 -0.21 16.75 -9.66
N GLN A 355 0.30 17.78 -10.34
CA GLN A 355 -0.31 18.28 -11.57
C GLN A 355 -0.33 17.24 -12.70
N ARG A 356 0.72 16.41 -12.81
CA ARG A 356 0.81 15.34 -13.81
C ARG A 356 -0.28 14.31 -13.58
N THR A 357 -0.40 13.81 -12.35
CA THR A 357 -1.41 12.82 -11.99
C THR A 357 -2.81 13.38 -12.23
N LEU A 358 -3.08 14.63 -11.83
CA LEU A 358 -4.38 15.26 -12.09
C LEU A 358 -4.71 15.38 -13.59
N ALA A 359 -3.71 15.68 -14.44
CA ALA A 359 -3.86 15.70 -15.88
C ALA A 359 -4.14 14.29 -16.44
N ASP A 360 -3.41 13.26 -15.98
CA ASP A 360 -3.64 11.87 -16.36
C ASP A 360 -5.09 11.45 -16.06
N LEU A 361 -5.60 11.77 -14.87
CA LEU A 361 -6.97 11.45 -14.44
C LEU A 361 -8.05 12.19 -15.23
N SER A 362 -7.81 13.47 -15.50
CA SER A 362 -8.79 14.34 -16.19
C SER A 362 -8.80 14.16 -17.71
N SER A 363 -7.81 13.46 -18.27
CA SER A 363 -7.68 13.24 -19.72
C SER A 363 -8.84 12.44 -20.34
N ALA A 364 -9.35 11.43 -19.61
CA ALA A 364 -10.39 10.53 -20.11
C ALA A 364 -11.81 11.01 -19.78
N ARG A 365 -11.98 11.70 -18.64
CA ARG A 365 -13.26 12.22 -18.16
C ARG A 365 -13.03 13.35 -17.15
N ARG A 366 -14.06 14.18 -16.99
CA ARG A 366 -14.06 15.18 -15.91
C ARG A 366 -13.90 14.49 -14.56
N THR A 367 -12.91 14.93 -13.78
CA THR A 367 -12.58 14.34 -12.47
C THR A 367 -12.92 15.30 -11.33
N THR A 368 -13.61 14.79 -10.31
CA THR A 368 -13.91 15.49 -9.06
C THR A 368 -12.99 14.97 -7.96
N VAL A 369 -12.07 15.81 -7.49
CA VAL A 369 -11.14 15.47 -6.41
C VAL A 369 -11.75 15.84 -5.07
N LEU A 370 -11.88 14.89 -4.15
CA LEU A 370 -12.18 15.17 -2.74
C LEU A 370 -10.88 15.61 -2.06
N ALA A 371 -10.63 16.92 -2.04
CA ALA A 371 -9.35 17.50 -1.68
C ALA A 371 -9.31 17.97 -0.22
N ASP A 372 -8.14 17.98 0.40
CA ASP A 372 -7.94 18.64 1.67
C ASP A 372 -8.08 20.15 1.47
N SER A 373 -8.94 20.80 2.25
CA SER A 373 -9.10 22.27 2.20
C SER A 373 -7.77 23.03 2.40
N ALA A 374 -6.81 22.49 3.15
CA ALA A 374 -5.49 23.10 3.34
C ALA A 374 -4.55 22.95 2.13
N LYS A 375 -4.87 22.07 1.19
CA LYS A 375 -4.06 21.81 -0.02
C LYS A 375 -4.55 22.60 -1.23
N LEU A 376 -5.68 23.32 -1.12
CA LEU A 376 -6.18 24.14 -2.22
C LEU A 376 -5.46 25.48 -2.28
N GLN A 377 -4.97 25.84 -3.46
CA GLN A 377 -4.27 27.11 -3.69
C GLN A 377 -5.20 28.14 -4.33
N GLN A 378 -5.04 29.42 -3.96
CA GLN A 378 -5.71 30.57 -4.60
C GLN A 378 -7.24 30.41 -4.75
N VAL A 379 -7.91 29.98 -3.67
CA VAL A 379 -9.36 29.71 -3.69
C VAL A 379 -10.16 31.00 -3.80
N VAL A 380 -11.11 31.04 -4.75
CA VAL A 380 -12.09 32.11 -4.93
C VAL A 380 -13.49 31.51 -5.06
N GLY A 381 -14.46 32.04 -4.32
CA GLY A 381 -15.85 31.54 -4.35
C GLY A 381 -16.10 30.37 -3.38
N LYS A 382 -17.13 29.57 -3.66
CA LYS A 382 -17.52 28.41 -2.83
C LYS A 382 -17.32 27.10 -3.58
N ALA A 383 -17.23 26.01 -2.83
CA ALA A 383 -17.21 24.68 -3.42
C ALA A 383 -18.54 24.35 -4.13
N PRO A 384 -18.50 23.55 -5.21
CA PRO A 384 -17.29 22.95 -5.78
C PRO A 384 -16.46 23.94 -6.62
N LEU A 385 -15.15 23.72 -6.66
CA LEU A 385 -14.15 24.62 -7.23
C LEU A 385 -13.62 24.06 -8.55
N SER A 386 -13.63 24.82 -9.64
CA SER A 386 -12.99 24.36 -10.87
C SER A 386 -11.46 24.40 -10.76
N LEU A 387 -10.80 23.44 -11.41
CA LEU A 387 -9.35 23.25 -11.49
C LEU A 387 -8.92 23.10 -12.95
N ASN A 388 -7.67 23.44 -13.29
CA ASN A 388 -7.03 23.12 -14.58
C ASN A 388 -7.91 23.40 -15.83
N GLY A 389 -8.43 24.63 -15.97
CA GLY A 389 -9.26 24.98 -17.14
C GLY A 389 -10.54 24.14 -17.28
N ASP A 390 -11.15 23.79 -16.14
CA ASP A 390 -12.43 23.09 -15.98
C ASP A 390 -12.44 21.58 -16.30
N SER A 391 -11.29 21.02 -16.69
CA SER A 391 -11.08 19.56 -16.89
C SER A 391 -11.18 18.74 -15.60
N ALA A 392 -10.89 19.38 -14.46
CA ALA A 392 -11.06 18.81 -13.14
C ALA A 392 -11.77 19.82 -12.21
N ARG A 393 -12.23 19.34 -11.07
CA ARG A 393 -12.79 20.16 -10.00
C ARG A 393 -12.44 19.59 -8.63
N ALA A 394 -12.51 20.40 -7.59
CA ALA A 394 -12.32 19.99 -6.21
C ALA A 394 -13.57 20.22 -5.37
N ILE A 395 -13.85 19.25 -4.50
CA ILE A 395 -14.74 19.41 -3.34
C ILE A 395 -13.85 19.30 -2.10
N PRO A 396 -13.66 20.39 -1.35
CA PRO A 396 -12.85 20.37 -0.13
C PRO A 396 -13.55 19.57 0.97
N TYR A 397 -12.80 18.70 1.64
CA TYR A 397 -13.14 18.21 2.97
C TYR A 397 -12.50 19.09 4.06
N ASP A 398 -13.12 19.10 5.23
CA ASP A 398 -12.70 19.92 6.36
C ASP A 398 -11.42 19.37 6.99
N THR A 399 -10.32 20.13 6.87
CA THR A 399 -8.99 19.71 7.33
C THR A 399 -8.88 19.65 8.85
N LEU A 400 -9.63 20.50 9.58
CA LEU A 400 -9.60 20.51 11.03
C LEU A 400 -10.24 19.23 11.57
N VAL A 401 -11.40 18.84 11.05
CA VAL A 401 -12.10 17.62 11.46
C VAL A 401 -11.37 16.36 10.96
N ALA A 402 -10.85 16.37 9.73
CA ALA A 402 -10.09 15.23 9.20
C ALA A 402 -8.81 14.97 10.02
N SER A 403 -8.01 16.00 10.30
CA SER A 403 -6.75 15.87 11.04
C SER A 403 -6.93 15.61 12.54
N SER A 404 -8.09 15.93 13.13
CA SER A 404 -8.40 15.59 14.52
C SER A 404 -8.82 14.13 14.70
N LEU A 405 -9.40 13.51 13.66
CA LEU A 405 -9.74 12.08 13.60
C LEU A 405 -8.53 11.16 13.36
N ALA A 406 -7.40 11.72 12.91
CA ALA A 406 -6.16 10.97 12.72
C ALA A 406 -5.48 10.68 14.07
N PRO A 407 -5.07 9.42 14.34
CA PRO A 407 -4.21 9.13 15.47
C PRO A 407 -2.87 9.86 15.27
N ARG A 408 -2.42 10.62 16.27
CA ARG A 408 -1.10 11.25 16.25
C ARG A 408 -0.09 10.33 16.92
N GLY A 409 0.81 9.75 16.12
CA GLY A 409 2.02 9.08 16.58
C GLY A 409 3.22 10.01 16.38
N GLY A 410 3.92 10.35 17.45
CA GLY A 410 5.11 11.20 17.43
C GLY A 410 5.66 11.39 18.84
N ASP A 411 6.91 11.84 18.94
CA ASP A 411 7.76 11.99 20.16
C ASP A 411 7.18 12.87 21.29
N SER A 412 5.91 13.28 21.22
CA SER A 412 5.26 13.98 22.31
C SER A 412 4.95 13.00 23.44
N ALA A 413 5.39 13.34 24.66
CA ALA A 413 5.05 12.64 25.90
C ALA A 413 3.57 12.77 26.33
N VAL A 414 2.69 13.19 25.41
CA VAL A 414 1.25 13.39 25.66
C VAL A 414 0.49 12.74 24.50
N LYS A 415 -0.17 11.62 24.76
CA LYS A 415 -1.06 10.98 23.78
C LYS A 415 -2.34 11.79 23.57
N THR A 416 -3.05 11.53 22.48
CA THR A 416 -4.34 12.19 22.19
C THR A 416 -5.44 11.18 21.87
N SER A 417 -6.69 11.53 22.18
CA SER A 417 -7.87 10.73 21.84
C SER A 417 -8.49 11.23 20.52
N SER A 418 -8.14 10.62 19.38
CA SER A 418 -8.52 11.09 18.04
C SER A 418 -10.03 11.12 17.80
N VAL A 419 -10.79 10.10 18.20
CA VAL A 419 -12.25 10.10 18.00
C VAL A 419 -12.93 11.22 18.80
N GLN A 420 -12.50 11.43 20.06
CA GLN A 420 -13.02 12.54 20.87
C GLN A 420 -12.64 13.90 20.29
N ASN A 421 -11.41 14.06 19.80
CA ASN A 421 -10.96 15.29 19.18
C ASN A 421 -11.74 15.58 17.89
N GLY A 422 -11.96 14.56 17.06
CA GLY A 422 -12.84 14.58 15.89
C GLY A 422 -14.25 15.05 16.22
N LEU A 423 -14.85 14.43 17.24
CA LEU A 423 -16.18 14.78 17.74
C LEU A 423 -16.23 16.24 18.22
N ALA A 424 -15.24 16.69 18.99
CA ALA A 424 -15.17 18.07 19.46
C ALA A 424 -15.05 19.08 18.32
N THR A 425 -14.24 18.79 17.30
CA THR A 425 -14.12 19.65 16.10
C THR A 425 -15.40 19.65 15.26
N LEU A 426 -16.14 18.55 15.22
CA LEU A 426 -17.45 18.49 14.58
C LEU A 426 -18.49 19.33 15.34
N VAL A 427 -18.50 19.25 16.68
CA VAL A 427 -19.34 20.11 17.51
C VAL A 427 -18.96 21.58 17.34
N PHE A 428 -17.66 21.89 17.26
CA PHE A 428 -17.18 23.23 16.93
C PHE A 428 -17.79 23.73 15.61
N ARG A 429 -17.76 22.90 14.55
CA ARG A 429 -18.33 23.25 13.24
C ARG A 429 -19.85 23.42 13.23
N GLY A 430 -20.57 22.66 14.05
CA GLY A 430 -22.03 22.72 14.14
C GLY A 430 -22.56 23.83 15.06
N ALA A 431 -21.97 23.98 16.25
CA ALA A 431 -22.52 24.85 17.28
C ALA A 431 -21.83 26.22 17.38
N PHE A 432 -20.57 26.34 16.96
CA PHE A 432 -19.77 27.57 17.12
C PHE A 432 -19.40 28.22 15.79
N THR A 433 -19.64 27.54 14.68
CA THR A 433 -19.57 28.09 13.32
C THR A 433 -20.88 27.81 12.59
N ALA A 434 -21.15 28.50 11.48
CA ALA A 434 -22.42 28.40 10.77
C ALA A 434 -22.26 28.57 9.25
N GLY A 435 -23.24 28.11 8.47
CA GLY A 435 -23.38 28.36 7.05
C GLY A 435 -22.34 27.69 6.14
N GLN A 436 -21.66 26.64 6.64
CA GLN A 436 -20.63 25.92 5.90
C GLN A 436 -21.08 24.52 5.48
N ASN A 437 -20.58 24.06 4.34
CA ASN A 437 -20.60 22.66 3.96
C ASN A 437 -19.36 21.99 4.57
N VAL A 438 -19.56 21.05 5.49
CA VAL A 438 -18.52 20.33 6.20
C VAL A 438 -18.53 18.89 5.72
N LEU A 439 -17.65 18.59 4.77
CA LEU A 439 -17.38 17.20 4.38
C LEU A 439 -16.29 16.65 5.31
N VAL A 440 -16.62 15.63 6.09
CA VAL A 440 -15.72 14.94 7.01
C VAL A 440 -15.04 13.79 6.26
N ALA A 441 -13.71 13.74 6.31
CA ALA A 441 -12.91 12.68 5.72
C ALA A 441 -11.99 12.07 6.80
N PRO A 442 -12.39 10.97 7.46
CA PRO A 442 -11.51 10.26 8.38
C PRO A 442 -10.27 9.72 7.67
N PRO A 443 -9.20 9.33 8.39
CA PRO A 443 -8.09 8.60 7.80
C PRO A 443 -8.56 7.37 7.02
N ARG A 444 -7.88 6.98 5.94
CA ARG A 444 -8.24 5.77 5.18
C ARG A 444 -8.31 4.52 6.05
N ARG A 445 -7.30 4.32 6.90
CA ARG A 445 -7.24 3.22 7.87
C ARG A 445 -7.82 3.64 9.22
N TRP A 446 -8.95 4.35 9.22
CA TRP A 446 -9.56 4.82 10.46
C TRP A 446 -9.89 3.65 11.37
N SER A 447 -9.29 3.65 12.56
CA SER A 447 -9.40 2.60 13.56
C SER A 447 -9.93 3.21 14.85
N ALA A 448 -11.05 2.69 15.31
CA ALA A 448 -11.72 3.06 16.55
C ALA A 448 -12.55 1.87 17.03
N SER A 449 -12.76 1.79 18.33
CA SER A 449 -13.64 0.74 18.86
C SER A 449 -15.08 0.94 18.40
N ILE A 450 -15.87 -0.14 18.36
CA ILE A 450 -17.30 -0.04 18.04
C ILE A 450 -18.05 0.94 18.98
N GLY A 451 -17.65 1.00 20.25
CA GLY A 451 -18.23 1.93 21.22
C GLY A 451 -17.98 3.39 20.85
N GLU A 452 -16.74 3.73 20.48
CA GLU A 452 -16.38 5.08 20.05
C GLU A 452 -17.08 5.50 18.76
N LEU A 453 -17.14 4.61 17.77
CA LEU A 453 -17.83 4.86 16.49
C LEU A 453 -19.33 5.08 16.71
N ARG A 454 -19.97 4.25 17.55
CA ARG A 454 -21.39 4.39 17.88
C ARG A 454 -21.66 5.73 18.53
N VAL A 455 -20.83 6.12 19.50
CA VAL A 455 -21.01 7.40 20.20
C VAL A 455 -20.77 8.58 19.25
N PHE A 456 -19.79 8.50 18.35
CA PHE A 456 -19.57 9.51 17.31
C PHE A 456 -20.82 9.70 16.43
N LEU A 457 -21.39 8.61 15.92
CA LEU A 457 -22.62 8.63 15.11
C LEU A 457 -23.84 9.14 15.90
N GLN A 458 -23.96 8.75 17.18
CA GLN A 458 -25.01 9.25 18.06
C GLN A 458 -24.89 10.76 18.31
N THR A 459 -23.68 11.28 18.50
CA THR A 459 -23.45 12.73 18.65
C THR A 459 -23.79 13.46 17.36
N LEU A 460 -23.38 12.95 16.19
CA LEU A 460 -23.77 13.54 14.90
C LEU A 460 -25.29 13.60 14.76
N ARG A 461 -26.00 12.51 15.08
CA ARG A 461 -27.47 12.49 15.10
C ARG A 461 -28.05 13.51 16.09
N SER A 462 -27.46 13.62 17.28
CA SER A 462 -27.89 14.58 18.30
C SER A 462 -27.80 16.02 17.79
N LEU A 463 -26.67 16.39 17.15
CA LEU A 463 -26.47 17.71 16.56
C LEU A 463 -27.51 18.02 15.48
N HIS A 464 -27.86 17.03 14.65
CA HIS A 464 -28.93 17.17 13.66
C HIS A 464 -30.30 17.38 14.31
N SER A 465 -30.66 16.53 15.27
CA SER A 465 -31.97 16.59 15.94
C SER A 465 -32.16 17.89 16.72
N GLN A 466 -31.06 18.46 17.23
CA GLN A 466 -31.04 19.72 17.96
C GLN A 466 -30.91 20.94 17.04
N GLY A 467 -30.76 20.75 15.72
CA GLY A 467 -30.69 21.85 14.74
C GLY A 467 -29.35 22.59 14.72
N TYR A 468 -28.29 22.01 15.28
CA TYR A 468 -26.92 22.56 15.13
C TYR A 468 -26.32 22.21 13.77
N THR A 469 -26.74 21.10 13.15
CA THR A 469 -26.26 20.69 11.83
C THR A 469 -27.41 20.20 10.95
N LEU A 470 -27.20 20.21 9.63
CA LEU A 470 -28.10 19.61 8.64
C LEU A 470 -27.37 18.52 7.85
N PRO A 471 -28.06 17.50 7.31
CA PRO A 471 -27.42 16.48 6.48
C PRO A 471 -26.86 17.06 5.18
N LEU A 472 -25.68 16.59 4.76
CA LEU A 472 -25.07 16.92 3.47
C LEU A 472 -24.79 15.64 2.66
N PRO A 473 -25.69 15.26 1.74
CA PRO A 473 -25.44 14.15 0.84
C PRO A 473 -24.32 14.54 -0.15
N LEU A 474 -23.22 13.79 -0.19
CA LEU A 474 -22.11 14.06 -1.12
C LEU A 474 -22.56 14.19 -2.60
N PRO A 475 -23.51 13.37 -3.12
CA PRO A 475 -23.96 13.51 -4.51
C PRO A 475 -24.50 14.92 -4.82
N SER A 476 -25.15 15.56 -3.83
CA SER A 476 -25.64 16.93 -4.00
C SER A 476 -24.52 17.95 -4.20
N LEU A 477 -23.29 17.70 -3.71
CA LEU A 477 -22.13 18.54 -4.02
C LEU A 477 -21.51 18.20 -5.37
N VAL A 478 -21.48 16.91 -5.72
CA VAL A 478 -20.89 16.44 -6.99
C VAL A 478 -21.71 16.93 -8.18
N GLU A 479 -23.03 16.96 -8.07
CA GLU A 479 -23.96 17.39 -9.12
C GLU A 479 -24.07 18.91 -9.26
N LEU A 480 -23.70 19.68 -8.23
CA LEU A 480 -23.74 21.14 -8.30
C LEU A 480 -22.79 21.68 -9.38
N PRO A 481 -23.17 22.73 -10.14
CA PRO A 481 -22.24 23.48 -10.97
C PRO A 481 -21.11 24.11 -10.12
N ASP A 482 -19.96 24.41 -10.73
CA ASP A 482 -18.88 25.09 -10.01
C ASP A 482 -19.34 26.46 -9.50
N GLN A 483 -19.04 26.73 -8.23
CA GLN A 483 -19.39 27.99 -7.55
C GLN A 483 -18.14 28.82 -7.21
N GLY A 484 -16.98 28.39 -7.71
CA GLY A 484 -15.69 28.98 -7.42
C GLY A 484 -14.58 28.33 -8.23
N LYS A 485 -13.35 28.79 -7.98
CA LYS A 485 -12.13 28.34 -8.65
C LYS A 485 -11.01 28.17 -7.64
N ALA A 486 -10.07 27.28 -7.93
CA ALA A 486 -8.79 27.19 -7.25
C ALA A 486 -7.65 27.14 -8.27
N GLY A 487 -6.50 27.72 -7.93
CA GLY A 487 -5.32 27.75 -8.80
C GLY A 487 -4.69 26.37 -9.00
N GLY A 488 -4.93 25.44 -8.08
CA GLY A 488 -4.41 24.08 -8.13
C GLY A 488 -4.46 23.36 -6.79
N LEU A 489 -3.85 22.19 -6.76
CA LEU A 489 -3.58 21.42 -5.54
C LEU A 489 -2.10 21.56 -5.19
N ASP A 490 -1.82 21.93 -3.95
CA ASP A 490 -0.48 21.96 -3.39
C ASP A 490 0.03 20.54 -3.19
N TYR A 491 1.19 20.23 -3.78
CA TYR A 491 1.86 18.96 -3.62
C TYR A 491 3.29 19.21 -3.16
N SER A 492 3.49 19.14 -1.84
CA SER A 492 4.72 19.54 -1.16
C SER A 492 5.81 18.47 -1.24
N ALA A 493 7.03 18.83 -0.85
CA ALA A 493 8.13 17.88 -0.69
C ALA A 493 7.82 16.80 0.35
N GLN A 494 7.01 17.11 1.37
CA GLN A 494 6.56 16.14 2.37
C GLN A 494 5.61 15.11 1.74
N ASP A 495 4.67 15.55 0.90
CA ASP A 495 3.75 14.65 0.19
C ASP A 495 4.55 13.74 -0.74
N SER A 496 5.50 14.31 -1.49
CA SER A 496 6.40 13.56 -2.36
C SER A 496 7.30 12.57 -1.61
N GLY A 497 7.76 12.93 -0.41
CA GLY A 497 8.57 12.05 0.43
C GLY A 497 7.78 10.92 1.09
N ALA A 498 6.45 11.05 1.16
CA ALA A 498 5.57 10.04 1.71
C ALA A 498 5.11 9.01 0.67
N GLU A 499 5.28 9.23 -0.64
CA GLU A 499 4.90 8.28 -1.70
C GLU A 499 5.51 6.87 -1.51
N VAL A 500 4.90 5.87 -2.15
CA VAL A 500 5.57 4.57 -2.33
C VAL A 500 6.94 4.78 -2.99
N THR A 501 7.99 4.30 -2.32
CA THR A 501 9.37 4.65 -2.67
C THR A 501 9.77 4.29 -4.10
N ALA A 502 10.63 5.10 -4.71
CA ALA A 502 11.10 4.92 -6.09
C ALA A 502 11.69 3.51 -6.41
N PRO A 503 12.45 2.83 -5.53
CA PRO A 503 12.91 1.47 -5.79
C PRO A 503 11.77 0.46 -5.97
N VAL A 504 10.69 0.62 -5.22
CA VAL A 504 9.50 -0.25 -5.28
C VAL A 504 8.77 -0.01 -6.59
N THR A 505 8.52 1.26 -6.95
CA THR A 505 7.80 1.60 -8.17
C THR A 505 8.60 1.28 -9.44
N ALA A 506 9.94 1.39 -9.40
CA ALA A 506 10.81 0.95 -10.49
C ALA A 506 10.69 -0.57 -10.75
N GLU A 507 10.63 -1.37 -9.68
CA GLU A 507 10.44 -2.81 -9.82
C GLU A 507 9.01 -3.16 -10.30
N ILE A 508 7.99 -2.43 -9.83
CA ILE A 508 6.62 -2.54 -10.36
C ILE A 508 6.63 -2.25 -11.88
N ALA A 509 7.25 -1.16 -12.31
CA ALA A 509 7.34 -0.79 -13.73
C ALA A 509 8.08 -1.85 -14.57
N ARG A 510 9.14 -2.46 -14.02
CA ARG A 510 9.88 -3.55 -14.66
C ARG A 510 9.00 -4.78 -14.90
N ILE A 511 8.28 -5.23 -13.87
CA ILE A 511 7.39 -6.40 -13.98
C ILE A 511 6.21 -6.08 -14.91
N ASN A 512 5.64 -4.88 -14.80
CA ASN A 512 4.54 -4.44 -15.65
C ASN A 512 4.94 -4.38 -17.14
N THR A 513 6.18 -3.94 -17.43
CA THR A 513 6.73 -3.95 -18.79
C THR A 513 6.75 -5.36 -19.38
N VAL A 514 7.17 -6.35 -18.60
CA VAL A 514 7.12 -7.77 -19.01
C VAL A 514 5.68 -8.22 -19.23
N GLN A 515 4.73 -7.89 -18.34
CA GLN A 515 3.32 -8.25 -18.54
C GLN A 515 2.75 -7.69 -19.84
N ARG A 516 2.99 -6.40 -20.13
CA ARG A 516 2.54 -5.77 -21.37
C ARG A 516 3.13 -6.43 -22.60
N GLU A 517 4.42 -6.76 -22.56
CA GLU A 517 5.07 -7.51 -23.63
C GLU A 517 4.40 -8.88 -23.83
N LEU A 518 4.13 -9.60 -22.73
CA LEU A 518 3.49 -10.90 -22.79
C LEU A 518 2.11 -10.83 -23.44
N ILE A 519 1.26 -9.89 -23.03
CA ILE A 519 -0.09 -9.71 -23.60
C ILE A 519 -0.02 -9.30 -25.08
N LYS A 520 0.91 -8.41 -25.44
CA LYS A 520 0.95 -7.82 -26.78
C LYS A 520 1.59 -8.75 -27.83
N ASN A 521 2.65 -9.46 -27.46
CA ASN A 521 3.55 -10.10 -28.43
C ASN A 521 3.74 -11.61 -28.22
N VAL A 522 3.47 -12.14 -27.03
CA VAL A 522 3.88 -13.50 -26.65
C VAL A 522 2.68 -14.43 -26.49
N PHE A 523 1.67 -14.00 -25.74
CA PHE A 523 0.47 -14.76 -25.47
C PHE A 523 -0.61 -14.40 -26.47
N THR A 524 -1.27 -15.42 -27.00
CA THR A 524 -2.41 -15.26 -27.89
C THR A 524 -3.53 -16.15 -27.43
N LYS A 525 -4.77 -15.69 -27.61
CA LYS A 525 -5.96 -16.51 -27.38
C LYS A 525 -5.84 -17.80 -28.20
N ASP A 526 -5.96 -18.92 -27.51
CA ASP A 526 -5.97 -20.25 -28.12
C ASP A 526 -7.34 -20.54 -28.73
N ALA A 527 -7.37 -21.25 -29.86
CA ALA A 527 -8.61 -21.53 -30.59
C ALA A 527 -9.56 -22.47 -29.83
N THR A 528 -9.05 -23.26 -28.87
CA THR A 528 -9.82 -24.25 -28.12
C THR A 528 -10.15 -23.77 -26.72
N VAL A 529 -9.16 -23.27 -25.97
CA VAL A 529 -9.36 -22.85 -24.57
C VAL A 529 -10.06 -21.49 -24.47
N LEU A 530 -9.91 -20.63 -25.49
CA LEU A 530 -10.56 -19.33 -25.64
C LEU A 530 -10.35 -18.30 -24.50
N LEU A 531 -9.44 -18.55 -23.56
CA LEU A 531 -9.07 -17.62 -22.49
C LEU A 531 -8.33 -16.39 -23.07
N ASP A 532 -8.67 -15.21 -22.58
CA ASP A 532 -7.95 -13.98 -22.92
C ASP A 532 -6.61 -13.91 -22.13
N PRO A 533 -5.47 -13.63 -22.79
CA PRO A 533 -4.19 -13.45 -22.09
C PRO A 533 -4.21 -12.41 -20.97
N SER A 534 -5.04 -11.37 -21.08
CA SER A 534 -5.20 -10.35 -20.04
C SER A 534 -5.89 -10.90 -18.78
N GLU A 535 -6.81 -11.86 -18.92
CA GLU A 535 -7.45 -12.54 -17.79
C GLU A 535 -6.45 -13.47 -17.08
N LEU A 536 -5.59 -14.17 -17.84
CA LEU A 536 -4.53 -15.00 -17.27
C LEU A 536 -3.54 -14.20 -16.42
N LEU A 537 -3.21 -12.98 -16.84
CA LEU A 537 -2.25 -12.11 -16.16
C LEU A 537 -2.89 -11.14 -15.16
N ALA A 538 -4.23 -11.06 -15.10
CA ALA A 538 -4.95 -10.17 -14.20
C ALA A 538 -4.54 -10.34 -12.72
N PRO A 539 -4.38 -11.56 -12.16
CA PRO A 539 -3.96 -11.70 -10.76
C PRO A 539 -2.62 -11.04 -10.45
N ILE A 540 -1.65 -11.13 -11.38
CA ILE A 540 -0.32 -10.55 -11.21
C ILE A 540 -0.38 -9.04 -11.39
N ARG A 541 -1.19 -8.54 -12.34
CA ARG A 541 -1.44 -7.09 -12.50
C ARG A 541 -2.07 -6.51 -11.23
N ASP A 542 -3.06 -7.19 -10.66
CA ASP A 542 -3.73 -6.78 -9.44
C ASP A 542 -2.75 -6.81 -8.24
N ASP A 543 -1.83 -7.78 -8.19
CA ASP A 543 -0.74 -7.80 -7.19
C ASP A 543 0.24 -6.62 -7.35
N LEU A 544 0.52 -6.17 -8.58
CA LEU A 544 1.33 -4.96 -8.81
C LEU A 544 0.63 -3.70 -8.31
N ILE A 545 -0.70 -3.61 -8.49
CA ILE A 545 -1.51 -2.51 -7.96
C ILE A 545 -1.56 -2.58 -6.41
N ARG A 546 -1.73 -3.78 -5.83
CA ARG A 546 -1.63 -3.97 -4.37
C ARG A 546 -0.26 -3.54 -3.83
N ALA A 547 0.81 -3.81 -4.56
CA ALA A 547 2.16 -3.40 -4.18
C ALA A 547 2.41 -1.89 -4.25
N SER A 548 1.58 -1.12 -4.96
CA SER A 548 1.63 0.34 -5.01
C SER A 548 0.69 1.03 -4.01
N SER A 549 0.02 0.29 -3.12
CA SER A 549 -0.93 0.86 -2.15
C SER A 549 -0.32 1.93 -1.25
N THR A 550 -1.13 2.93 -0.90
CA THR A 550 -0.77 3.98 0.07
C THR A 550 -0.50 3.43 1.47
N ALA A 551 -0.97 2.21 1.79
CA ALA A 551 -0.64 1.51 3.04
C ALA A 551 0.87 1.25 3.21
N TRP A 552 1.63 1.27 2.11
CA TRP A 552 3.07 1.02 2.10
C TRP A 552 3.95 2.27 2.23
N ARG A 553 3.36 3.47 2.24
CA ARG A 553 4.07 4.76 2.33
C ARG A 553 5.07 4.85 3.49
N SER A 554 4.75 4.21 4.62
CA SER A 554 5.62 4.12 5.80
C SER A 554 6.28 2.75 6.00
N ARG A 555 6.15 1.83 5.04
CA ARG A 555 6.52 0.41 5.13
C ARG A 555 7.19 -0.11 3.86
N PRO A 556 8.37 0.45 3.47
CA PRO A 556 9.01 0.13 2.19
C PRO A 556 9.50 -1.31 2.07
N ALA A 557 9.84 -1.97 3.19
CA ALA A 557 10.28 -3.36 3.19
C ALA A 557 9.13 -4.32 2.82
N GLU A 558 7.95 -4.05 3.36
CA GLU A 558 6.70 -4.75 3.09
C GLU A 558 6.23 -4.51 1.65
N ALA A 559 6.31 -3.26 1.17
CA ALA A 559 6.08 -2.93 -0.23
C ALA A 559 6.97 -3.76 -1.17
N SER A 560 8.26 -3.82 -0.85
CA SER A 560 9.23 -4.62 -1.62
C SER A 560 8.92 -6.12 -1.58
N ASN A 561 8.41 -6.64 -0.45
CA ASN A 561 7.96 -8.02 -0.34
C ASN A 561 6.74 -8.30 -1.22
N ALA A 562 5.77 -7.37 -1.25
CA ALA A 562 4.59 -7.46 -2.10
C ALA A 562 4.97 -7.46 -3.59
N THR A 563 5.86 -6.56 -4.02
CA THR A 563 6.33 -6.55 -5.41
C THR A 563 7.09 -7.82 -5.77
N ARG A 564 7.95 -8.34 -4.87
CA ARG A 564 8.62 -9.63 -5.07
C ARG A 564 7.65 -10.80 -5.16
N HIS A 565 6.52 -10.75 -4.45
CA HIS A 565 5.49 -11.77 -4.55
C HIS A 565 4.90 -11.82 -5.97
N ALA A 566 4.50 -10.66 -6.52
CA ALA A 566 4.05 -10.55 -7.92
C ALA A 566 5.09 -11.08 -8.91
N GLY A 567 6.37 -10.72 -8.73
CA GLY A 567 7.47 -11.20 -9.57
C GLY A 567 7.68 -12.71 -9.49
N ARG A 568 7.51 -13.33 -8.31
CA ARG A 568 7.57 -14.79 -8.14
C ARG A 568 6.40 -15.48 -8.82
N GLN A 569 5.18 -14.95 -8.70
CA GLN A 569 4.01 -15.50 -9.39
C GLN A 569 4.21 -15.44 -10.91
N LEU A 570 4.68 -14.31 -11.44
CA LEU A 570 5.00 -14.19 -12.87
C LEU A 570 6.05 -15.21 -13.30
N LYS A 571 7.15 -15.35 -12.54
CA LYS A 571 8.18 -16.34 -12.82
C LYS A 571 7.64 -17.77 -12.77
N ALA A 572 6.79 -18.09 -11.80
CA ALA A 572 6.15 -19.40 -11.69
C ALA A 572 5.23 -19.68 -12.88
N LEU A 573 4.47 -18.68 -13.34
CA LEU A 573 3.64 -18.79 -14.54
C LEU A 573 4.52 -19.04 -15.79
N LEU A 574 5.55 -18.23 -16.00
CA LEU A 574 6.48 -18.40 -17.13
C LEU A 574 7.26 -19.72 -17.08
N SER A 575 7.45 -20.30 -15.88
CA SER A 575 8.11 -21.59 -15.72
C SER A 575 7.30 -22.78 -16.26
N ARG A 576 5.99 -22.59 -16.50
CA ARG A 576 5.12 -23.61 -17.12
C ARG A 576 5.35 -23.79 -18.62
N VAL A 577 6.11 -22.89 -19.24
CA VAL A 577 6.58 -23.03 -20.63
C VAL A 577 8.04 -23.45 -20.57
N THR A 578 8.36 -24.69 -20.92
CA THR A 578 9.70 -25.24 -20.70
C THR A 578 10.17 -26.15 -21.82
N ILE A 579 11.49 -26.36 -21.90
CA ILE A 579 12.11 -27.37 -22.74
C ILE A 579 12.44 -28.57 -21.85
N ASN A 580 11.93 -29.74 -22.22
CA ASN A 580 12.21 -30.99 -21.55
C ASN A 580 13.53 -31.58 -22.05
N ASP A 581 14.34 -32.15 -21.15
CA ASP A 581 15.50 -32.95 -21.51
C ASP A 581 15.04 -34.30 -22.10
N SER A 582 15.68 -34.70 -23.19
CA SER A 582 15.58 -36.04 -23.77
C SER A 582 15.98 -37.18 -22.82
N GLY A 583 16.79 -36.89 -21.78
CA GLY A 583 17.23 -37.84 -20.76
C GLY A 583 18.27 -38.87 -21.24
N VAL A 584 18.55 -38.92 -22.54
CA VAL A 584 19.52 -39.83 -23.16
C VAL A 584 20.48 -39.06 -24.08
N PRO A 585 21.77 -39.44 -24.15
CA PRO A 585 22.70 -38.82 -25.09
C PRO A 585 22.26 -39.05 -26.54
N LEU A 586 22.12 -37.97 -27.32
CA LEU A 586 21.76 -38.03 -28.74
C LEU A 586 23.03 -38.22 -29.57
N SER A 587 23.02 -39.20 -30.47
CA SER A 587 24.13 -39.42 -31.40
C SER A 587 23.85 -38.75 -32.74
N LEU A 588 24.76 -37.88 -33.19
CA LEU A 588 24.63 -37.16 -34.46
C LEU A 588 25.14 -38.05 -35.60
N ALA A 589 24.28 -38.28 -36.60
CA ALA A 589 24.60 -39.11 -37.75
C ALA A 589 25.47 -38.38 -38.79
N SER A 590 25.46 -37.04 -38.78
CA SER A 590 26.21 -36.18 -39.70
C SER A 590 26.64 -34.87 -39.01
N SER A 591 27.53 -34.10 -39.66
CA SER A 591 27.96 -32.77 -39.20
C SER A 591 26.80 -31.79 -39.01
N ASP A 592 25.73 -31.92 -39.79
CA ASP A 592 24.62 -30.97 -39.86
C ASP A 592 23.28 -31.60 -39.40
N SER A 593 23.37 -32.61 -38.53
CA SER A 593 22.20 -33.28 -37.96
C SER A 593 21.45 -32.34 -37.00
N PRO A 594 20.14 -32.07 -37.21
CA PRO A 594 19.39 -31.20 -36.33
C PRO A 594 19.13 -31.86 -34.97
N ILE A 595 19.09 -31.05 -33.91
CA ILE A 595 18.80 -31.52 -32.54
C ILE A 595 17.31 -31.36 -32.25
N PRO A 596 16.58 -32.42 -31.83
CA PRO A 596 15.21 -32.29 -31.36
C PRO A 596 15.17 -31.58 -29.99
N ALA A 597 14.37 -30.52 -29.89
CA ALA A 597 14.00 -29.86 -28.65
C ALA A 597 12.53 -30.15 -28.34
N TYR A 598 12.28 -30.76 -27.18
CA TYR A 598 10.92 -31.06 -26.71
C TYR A 598 10.41 -29.88 -25.90
N ILE A 599 9.39 -29.19 -26.40
CA ILE A 599 8.87 -27.95 -25.81
C ILE A 599 7.46 -28.21 -25.30
N THR A 600 7.19 -27.82 -24.05
CA THR A 600 5.89 -27.99 -23.39
C THR A 600 5.35 -26.64 -22.96
N ASN A 601 4.08 -26.38 -23.28
CA ASN A 601 3.33 -25.23 -22.79
C ASN A 601 2.24 -25.69 -21.82
N GLY A 602 2.45 -25.50 -20.52
CA GLY A 602 1.45 -25.79 -19.48
C GLY A 602 0.47 -24.65 -19.21
N LEU A 603 0.42 -23.60 -20.05
CA LEU A 603 -0.50 -22.47 -19.90
C LEU A 603 -1.79 -22.66 -20.71
N PRO A 604 -2.92 -22.06 -20.26
CA PRO A 604 -4.21 -22.09 -20.97
C PRO A 604 -4.28 -21.11 -22.17
N VAL A 605 -3.14 -20.62 -22.65
CA VAL A 605 -3.03 -19.71 -23.80
C VAL A 605 -1.92 -20.19 -24.73
N ALA A 606 -1.99 -19.83 -26.01
CA ALA A 606 -0.92 -20.15 -26.96
C ALA A 606 0.27 -19.20 -26.77
N VAL A 607 1.48 -19.75 -26.79
CA VAL A 607 2.72 -19.03 -26.48
C VAL A 607 3.63 -18.97 -27.70
N ARG A 608 4.11 -17.78 -28.04
CA ARG A 608 5.19 -17.58 -29.01
C ARG A 608 6.53 -17.49 -28.29
N ALA A 609 7.49 -18.35 -28.63
CA ALA A 609 8.80 -18.38 -28.01
C ALA A 609 9.91 -18.45 -29.05
N ARG A 610 11.06 -17.84 -28.73
CA ARG A 610 12.34 -18.02 -29.42
C ARG A 610 13.10 -19.13 -28.73
N VAL A 611 13.57 -20.10 -29.50
CA VAL A 611 14.48 -21.15 -29.02
C VAL A 611 15.92 -20.67 -29.20
N ASN A 612 16.69 -20.74 -28.13
CA ASN A 612 18.09 -20.35 -28.09
C ASN A 612 18.95 -21.57 -27.80
N VAL A 613 20.12 -21.60 -28.44
CA VAL A 613 21.11 -22.67 -28.31
C VAL A 613 22.42 -22.04 -27.88
N GLY A 614 23.02 -22.57 -26.82
CA GLY A 614 24.24 -22.04 -26.23
C GLY A 614 25.48 -22.31 -27.08
N ASP A 615 26.41 -21.37 -27.10
CA ASP A 615 27.68 -21.51 -27.79
C ASP A 615 28.52 -22.61 -27.13
N THR A 616 28.83 -23.66 -27.89
CA THR A 616 29.67 -24.77 -27.43
C THR A 616 30.85 -24.94 -28.39
N PRO A 617 32.11 -24.99 -27.90
CA PRO A 617 33.28 -25.13 -28.78
C PRO A 617 33.17 -26.35 -29.72
N GLY A 618 33.15 -26.08 -31.03
CA GLY A 618 33.00 -27.10 -32.07
C GLY A 618 31.55 -27.37 -32.50
N LEU A 619 30.57 -26.62 -31.99
CA LEU A 619 29.17 -26.63 -32.40
C LEU A 619 28.71 -25.19 -32.68
N ARG A 620 28.06 -24.97 -33.82
CA ARG A 620 27.53 -23.67 -34.24
C ARG A 620 26.02 -23.75 -34.42
N SER A 621 25.32 -22.73 -33.95
CA SER A 621 23.90 -22.49 -34.17
C SER A 621 23.74 -21.07 -34.71
N ASP A 622 23.40 -20.92 -35.99
CA ASP A 622 23.33 -19.63 -36.68
C ASP A 622 21.90 -19.13 -36.94
N GLN A 623 20.88 -19.92 -36.58
CA GLN A 623 19.48 -19.59 -36.84
C GLN A 623 18.67 -19.40 -35.57
N SER A 624 17.91 -18.31 -35.53
CA SER A 624 16.92 -18.06 -34.47
C SER A 624 15.61 -18.74 -34.85
N VAL A 625 15.19 -19.73 -34.08
CA VAL A 625 13.97 -20.49 -34.33
C VAL A 625 12.84 -19.92 -33.47
N TYR A 626 11.75 -19.47 -34.10
CA TYR A 626 10.54 -19.04 -33.41
C TYR A 626 9.47 -20.12 -33.52
N VAL A 627 8.85 -20.46 -32.40
CA VAL A 627 7.79 -21.47 -32.32
C VAL A 627 6.53 -20.89 -31.71
N ARG A 628 5.38 -21.37 -32.17
CA ARG A 628 4.08 -21.12 -31.52
C ARG A 628 3.61 -22.43 -30.92
N ILE A 629 3.44 -22.44 -29.60
CA ILE A 629 3.08 -23.64 -28.84
C ILE A 629 1.62 -23.45 -28.37
N PRO A 630 0.66 -24.27 -28.82
CA PRO A 630 -0.73 -24.19 -28.39
C PRO A 630 -0.92 -24.40 -26.88
N ALA A 631 -2.08 -24.02 -26.34
CA ALA A 631 -2.37 -24.11 -24.90
C ALA A 631 -2.36 -25.56 -24.40
N GLY A 632 -1.62 -25.86 -23.32
CA GLY A 632 -1.56 -27.22 -22.74
C GLY A 632 -0.87 -28.28 -23.60
N HIS A 633 -0.21 -27.90 -24.70
CA HIS A 633 0.38 -28.84 -25.66
C HIS A 633 1.90 -28.95 -25.54
N SER A 634 2.42 -30.12 -25.92
CA SER A 634 3.85 -30.37 -26.13
C SER A 634 4.13 -30.60 -27.61
N MET A 635 5.29 -30.13 -28.09
CA MET A 635 5.74 -30.31 -29.47
C MET A 635 7.24 -30.57 -29.54
N THR A 636 7.69 -31.18 -30.63
CA THR A 636 9.12 -31.33 -30.93
C THR A 636 9.51 -30.34 -32.01
N GLN A 637 10.53 -29.52 -31.74
CA GLN A 637 11.14 -28.61 -32.70
C GLN A 637 12.55 -29.07 -33.04
N PHE A 638 12.86 -29.21 -34.33
CA PHE A 638 14.21 -29.53 -34.78
C PHE A 638 15.05 -28.25 -34.91
N LEU A 639 16.21 -28.23 -34.25
CA LEU A 639 17.13 -27.11 -34.21
C LEU A 639 18.31 -27.35 -35.16
N PRO A 640 18.53 -26.48 -36.16
CA PRO A 640 19.66 -26.61 -37.07
C PRO A 640 20.96 -26.29 -36.33
N VAL A 641 21.87 -27.26 -36.29
CA VAL A 641 23.21 -27.08 -35.72
C VAL A 641 24.25 -27.69 -36.65
N SER A 642 25.48 -27.16 -36.60
CA SER A 642 26.62 -27.74 -37.31
C SER A 642 27.76 -28.06 -36.35
N VAL A 643 28.36 -29.25 -36.51
CA VAL A 643 29.42 -29.77 -35.64
C VAL A 643 30.71 -29.95 -36.43
N SER A 644 31.79 -29.34 -35.95
CA SER A 644 33.10 -29.31 -36.63
C SER A 644 34.13 -30.29 -36.07
N ARG A 645 33.80 -31.05 -35.02
CA ARG A 645 34.70 -32.05 -34.43
C ARG A 645 33.96 -33.28 -33.87
N ALA A 646 34.65 -34.40 -33.77
CA ALA A 646 34.16 -35.57 -33.05
C ALA A 646 34.30 -35.37 -31.53
N GLY A 647 33.40 -35.99 -30.76
CA GLY A 647 33.45 -35.97 -29.30
C GLY A 647 32.07 -35.86 -28.63
N ARG A 648 32.09 -35.71 -27.30
CA ARG A 648 30.90 -35.45 -26.49
C ARG A 648 30.72 -33.96 -26.29
N PHE A 649 29.51 -33.46 -26.48
CA PHE A 649 29.13 -32.07 -26.27
C PHE A 649 27.98 -32.01 -25.27
N THR A 650 27.92 -30.92 -24.50
CA THR A 650 26.74 -30.57 -23.69
C THR A 650 26.31 -29.21 -24.17
N VAL A 651 25.09 -29.11 -24.69
CA VAL A 651 24.55 -27.91 -25.28
C VAL A 651 23.38 -27.43 -24.45
N ASP A 652 23.44 -26.21 -23.97
CA ASP A 652 22.34 -25.58 -23.27
C ASP A 652 21.30 -25.08 -24.27
N VAL A 653 20.03 -25.39 -24.06
CA VAL A 653 18.90 -24.94 -24.88
C VAL A 653 17.87 -24.30 -23.97
N TRP A 654 17.43 -23.08 -24.28
CA TRP A 654 16.44 -22.35 -23.47
C TRP A 654 15.48 -21.54 -24.33
N LEU A 655 14.34 -21.17 -23.74
CA LEU A 655 13.33 -20.35 -24.39
C LEU A 655 13.41 -18.90 -23.92
N THR A 656 13.22 -17.97 -24.83
CA THR A 656 12.99 -16.56 -24.51
C THR A 656 11.82 -16.02 -25.30
N THR A 657 11.29 -14.89 -24.88
CA THR A 657 10.51 -14.00 -25.77
C THR A 657 11.43 -13.32 -26.77
N GLU A 658 10.86 -12.56 -27.70
CA GLU A 658 11.63 -11.75 -28.66
C GLU A 658 12.43 -10.64 -27.97
N SER A 659 11.93 -10.10 -26.85
CA SER A 659 12.63 -9.08 -26.05
C SER A 659 13.77 -9.65 -25.19
N GLY A 660 13.85 -10.98 -25.06
CA GLY A 660 14.82 -11.68 -24.22
C GLY A 660 14.30 -12.13 -22.85
N THR A 661 13.02 -11.95 -22.53
CA THR A 661 12.43 -12.50 -21.29
C THR A 661 12.51 -14.03 -21.31
N THR A 662 13.20 -14.65 -20.34
CA THR A 662 13.34 -16.11 -20.27
C THR A 662 12.01 -16.81 -19.95
N LEU A 663 11.74 -17.93 -20.64
CA LEU A 663 10.62 -18.83 -20.39
C LEU A 663 11.16 -20.17 -19.90
N GLY A 664 10.65 -20.68 -18.78
CA GLY A 664 11.08 -21.98 -18.26
C GLY A 664 12.52 -22.03 -17.74
N ALA A 665 13.00 -23.25 -17.53
CA ALA A 665 14.39 -23.57 -17.24
C ALA A 665 15.17 -23.90 -18.51
N THR A 666 16.50 -23.77 -18.43
CA THR A 666 17.45 -24.23 -19.45
C THR A 666 17.56 -25.76 -19.42
N SER A 667 17.50 -26.39 -20.60
CA SER A 667 17.70 -27.83 -20.80
C SER A 667 19.14 -28.10 -21.28
N GLN A 668 19.77 -29.15 -20.77
CA GLN A 668 21.12 -29.56 -21.19
C GLN A 668 21.03 -30.79 -22.09
N VAL A 669 21.35 -30.63 -23.37
CA VAL A 669 21.34 -31.72 -24.34
C VAL A 669 22.75 -32.30 -24.47
N LYS A 670 22.90 -33.58 -24.13
CA LYS A 670 24.17 -34.32 -24.30
C LYS A 670 24.24 -34.91 -25.70
N LEU A 671 25.25 -34.55 -26.47
CA LEU A 671 25.45 -34.99 -27.85
C LEU A 671 26.73 -35.81 -28.00
N ASN A 672 26.69 -36.83 -28.83
CA ASN A 672 27.85 -37.57 -29.30
C ASN A 672 28.00 -37.35 -30.81
N SER A 673 29.13 -36.80 -31.27
CA SER A 673 29.45 -36.66 -32.68
C SER A 673 30.57 -37.61 -33.10
N THR A 674 30.34 -38.34 -34.18
CA THR A 674 31.36 -39.14 -34.88
C THR A 674 31.90 -38.41 -36.12
N SER A 675 31.64 -37.10 -36.27
CA SER A 675 32.07 -36.33 -37.45
C SER A 675 33.59 -36.17 -37.50
N TYR A 676 34.23 -36.81 -38.50
CA TYR A 676 35.66 -36.67 -38.77
C TYR A 676 35.93 -35.32 -39.44
N GLY A 677 36.88 -34.55 -38.89
CA GLY A 677 37.27 -33.25 -39.45
C GLY A 677 37.74 -33.38 -40.90
N SER A 678 37.48 -32.35 -41.72
CA SER A 678 37.88 -32.27 -43.14
C SER A 678 39.38 -32.54 -43.37
N ILE A 679 40.22 -32.33 -42.35
CA ILE A 679 41.65 -32.63 -42.38
C ILE A 679 41.91 -34.12 -42.58
N THR A 680 41.17 -35.02 -41.92
CA THR A 680 41.38 -36.47 -42.07
C THR A 680 40.99 -36.94 -43.47
N LEU A 681 39.89 -36.40 -44.02
CA LEU A 681 39.49 -36.63 -45.42
C LEU A 681 40.52 -36.06 -46.40
N ALA A 682 41.06 -34.86 -46.14
CA ALA A 682 42.09 -34.25 -46.98
C ALA A 682 43.42 -35.02 -46.93
N VAL A 683 43.85 -35.47 -45.76
CA VAL A 683 45.06 -36.30 -45.58
C VAL A 683 44.89 -37.65 -46.24
N THR A 684 43.74 -38.31 -46.06
CA THR A 684 43.47 -39.60 -46.69
C THR A 684 43.32 -39.46 -48.20
N GLY A 685 42.68 -38.39 -48.68
CA GLY A 685 42.54 -38.06 -50.09
C GLY A 685 43.86 -37.70 -50.76
N THR A 686 44.73 -36.93 -50.10
CA THR A 686 46.09 -36.63 -50.59
C THR A 686 46.99 -37.85 -50.56
N ALA A 687 46.91 -38.70 -49.51
CA ALA A 687 47.61 -39.97 -49.47
C ALA A 687 47.15 -40.91 -50.59
N ALA A 688 45.83 -41.05 -50.81
CA ALA A 688 45.28 -41.85 -51.89
C ALA A 688 45.67 -41.29 -53.27
N GLY A 689 45.59 -39.97 -53.46
CA GLY A 689 46.00 -39.29 -54.69
C GLY A 689 47.50 -39.45 -54.97
N ALA A 690 48.35 -39.33 -53.95
CA ALA A 690 49.78 -39.59 -54.05
C ALA A 690 50.06 -41.05 -54.42
N LEU A 691 49.29 -42.00 -53.87
CA LEU A 691 49.41 -43.42 -54.18
C LEU A 691 49.03 -43.72 -55.63
N VAL A 692 47.93 -43.14 -56.13
CA VAL A 692 47.53 -43.22 -57.55
C VAL A 692 48.61 -42.61 -58.46
N LEU A 693 49.18 -41.47 -58.08
CA LEU A 693 50.23 -40.79 -58.83
C LEU A 693 51.54 -41.60 -58.87
N LEU A 694 51.91 -42.22 -57.75
CA LEU A 694 53.07 -43.13 -57.66
C LEU A 694 52.86 -44.41 -58.49
N VAL A 695 51.67 -45.00 -58.47
CA VAL A 695 51.32 -46.17 -59.31
C VAL A 695 51.40 -45.80 -60.80
N SER A 696 50.86 -44.64 -61.17
CA SER A 696 50.89 -44.11 -62.54
C SER A 696 52.32 -43.87 -63.03
N LEU A 697 53.17 -43.23 -62.21
CA LEU A 697 54.60 -43.04 -62.48
C LEU A 697 55.35 -44.37 -62.63
N ARG A 698 55.04 -45.36 -61.80
CA ARG A 698 55.66 -46.69 -61.88
C ARG A 698 55.29 -47.40 -63.19
N LEU A 699 54.04 -47.29 -63.63
CA LEU A 699 53.58 -47.83 -64.91
C LEU A 699 54.27 -47.13 -66.10
N PHE A 700 54.38 -45.80 -66.05
CA PHE A 700 55.02 -44.99 -67.09
C PHE A 700 56.52 -45.28 -67.22
N ARG A 701 57.24 -45.41 -66.09
CA ARG A 701 58.65 -45.84 -66.08
C ARG A 701 58.83 -47.25 -66.65
N ARG A 702 57.89 -48.16 -66.38
CA ARG A 702 57.93 -49.54 -66.91
C ARG A 702 57.74 -49.57 -68.44
N ILE A 703 56.92 -48.69 -68.99
CA ILE A 703 56.72 -48.54 -70.44
C ILE A 703 57.93 -47.87 -71.10
N ARG A 704 58.54 -46.87 -70.45
CA ARG A 704 59.75 -46.19 -70.95
C ARG A 704 60.98 -47.11 -70.93
N ALA A 705 61.12 -47.97 -69.92
CA ALA A 705 62.16 -49.00 -69.88
C ALA A 705 62.00 -50.04 -71.01
N LYS A 706 60.77 -50.40 -71.38
CA LYS A 706 60.51 -51.24 -72.56
C LYS A 706 60.83 -50.53 -73.89
N ARG A 707 60.67 -49.20 -73.97
CA ARG A 707 61.06 -48.41 -75.16
C ARG A 707 62.56 -48.17 -75.29
N MET A 708 63.32 -48.13 -74.19
CA MET A 708 64.79 -48.01 -74.24
C MET A 708 65.49 -49.35 -74.49
N ALA A 709 64.88 -50.48 -74.12
CA ALA A 709 65.35 -51.81 -74.55
C ALA A 709 65.14 -52.06 -76.06
N ALA A 710 64.14 -51.42 -76.68
CA ALA A 710 63.88 -51.51 -78.13
C ALA A 710 64.68 -50.50 -78.98
N ALA A 711 65.50 -49.63 -78.36
CA ALA A 711 66.33 -48.64 -79.07
C ALA A 711 67.83 -48.96 -79.07
N ALA A 712 68.24 -50.11 -78.51
CA ALA A 712 69.62 -50.59 -78.48
C ALA A 712 69.85 -51.83 -79.38
N GLU A 713 68.86 -52.21 -80.20
CA GLU A 713 68.90 -53.38 -81.11
C GLU A 713 68.69 -52.95 -82.57
N ASN A 714 69.24 -51.80 -82.96
CA ASN A 714 69.23 -51.31 -84.34
C ASN A 714 70.53 -50.61 -84.78
N ASP A 715 71.62 -50.80 -84.04
CA ASP A 715 72.99 -50.58 -84.52
C ASP A 715 73.72 -51.93 -84.48
N LEU A 716 73.42 -52.77 -85.46
CA LEU A 716 74.25 -53.87 -85.98
C LEU A 716 73.95 -54.07 -87.45
#